data_AF-A0A9P7KCP1-F1
#
_entry.id   AF-A0A9P7KCP1-F1
#
_cell.length_a   1.000
_cell.length_b   1.000
_cell.length_c   1.000
_cell.angle_alpha   90.00
_cell.angle_beta   90.00
_cell.angle_gamma   90.00
#
_symmetry.space_group_name_H-M   'P 1'
#
loop_
_entity.id
_entity.type
_entity.pdbx_description
1 polymer ?
#
loop_
_entity_poly.entity_id
_entity_poly.type
_entity_poly.pdbx_seq_one_letter_code
_entity_poly.pdbx_strand_id
1 'polypeptide(L)'
;MASTKHSISALPLPPASQLLIHRLTPDTHAPSVSVFRNKVLADTPSLQRRARLLSPQSHFSFVNPLPIPFPYDIEAPVTDQPVTDKAAYIEHWLAAREAIHQRPSSSSSSSPLRIHDPHNRDQPRILLGLSPTGLSDCVPHLDVGDAFDILGTPSLASAFDDLGDSKPSDDEAAVKAREELVDVLSGHSTLMTPPEVDDKEAFAPWATRYSGHQFGNWAGQLGDGRAVSILVTPHPTHSTTYELQLKGPGRTPFSRTADGLAVLRSSIREYLCSEAMHALRIPTSRALSLISLPNLPVERERTETACVLTRLAPSFLRIGSFEAFNGPANMFFFGGGQQEADWEGLKVLGEWVAGPGVLGLPGVGVDDDGDVGGGDGAEKRKWARELVLEVARRNAKMVAGWQAYGFMHGVINTDNVSVLGLTIDYGPYAFMDVFDSFHICNHSDDGGRYAYKYQPNMIIYALRALLRALAPLIGAESALGHAVPPGWAASATKEQLEAWSKDGMELQEEVERVVQEEAGTGYGALMRKRLGLRHADATDEAKLVRPLLELLERHRLDFHGTFRSLADFRPSVLFPSESQDAATETNTNTTTDTKPLEAFIATLLAHTPEPEKLDYASATTEWVAWLEVYKARIEREEERGAWTGAGDRGKERQEAMRTVNPRFVLRQWVLEEVIAKVERDVESGRRVLAKVMHMACNPYEAWGAEGDPRKEEELSAEEREERRLCGIGEKKIVFPTAIATRGSPAQTARGAPAVPSKPGHLASKRGVEDLDFFIGDEALANAKTPGYGVHYPIRHGMIDNWDHMERYWEQTIFKYLRAEPEDHHFLLTEPPLNAPENREQTAEIFFESFNIKGLYIAVQAVLALAASWSSNRVTDRTLTGTVIDSGDGVTHVIPCAEGYVIGSAIKHIPIAGRDISQFVLNLMRERGEMAQVPPEDQLRVAGKVKENYSYVCQDIVREFRKYDEEPLKYFERFEGEHSVTGRKYGVDVGYERFLAPEIFFNPEIYSSDFLTPLPEIVDDVIQQSPIDVRRGLYKNIVLSGGSTMFQHFGNRLKRDLKHLVDRRLDASALASGSVLKSSGVEVDVISHKRQRYAVWFGGSLLASLPEFYTSCHTKAQYDEIGPSICRRYQIFGSAT
;
A
#
# COMPACT_ATOMS: atom_id res chain seq x y z
N MET A 1 -29.12 -31.35 -5.27
CA MET A 1 -28.62 -32.30 -6.29
C MET A 1 -27.21 -31.86 -6.62
N ALA A 2 -26.21 -32.74 -6.58
CA ALA A 2 -24.85 -32.35 -6.98
C ALA A 2 -24.89 -32.00 -8.48
N SER A 3 -24.52 -30.77 -8.83
CA SER A 3 -24.38 -30.36 -10.23
C SER A 3 -23.31 -31.24 -10.88
N THR A 4 -23.60 -31.81 -12.04
CA THR A 4 -22.59 -32.49 -12.86
C THR A 4 -21.43 -31.52 -13.09
N LYS A 5 -20.20 -32.00 -12.88
CA LYS A 5 -18.96 -31.25 -13.13
C LYS A 5 -18.52 -31.44 -14.58
N HIS A 6 -18.00 -30.40 -15.20
CA HIS A 6 -17.56 -30.36 -16.60
C HIS A 6 -16.13 -29.82 -16.68
N SER A 7 -15.28 -30.44 -17.50
CA SER A 7 -13.99 -29.82 -17.85
C SER A 7 -14.22 -28.46 -18.51
N ILE A 8 -13.23 -27.58 -18.49
CA ILE A 8 -13.38 -26.20 -18.99
C ILE A 8 -13.82 -26.15 -20.45
N SER A 9 -13.35 -27.08 -21.30
CA SER A 9 -13.79 -27.19 -22.69
C SER A 9 -15.23 -27.68 -22.86
N ALA A 10 -15.72 -28.48 -21.89
CA ALA A 10 -17.05 -29.09 -21.90
C ALA A 10 -18.12 -28.26 -21.18
N LEU A 11 -17.78 -27.06 -20.69
CA LEU A 11 -18.76 -26.13 -20.14
C LEU A 11 -19.81 -25.76 -21.19
N PRO A 12 -21.09 -25.63 -20.80
CA PRO A 12 -22.14 -25.24 -21.73
C PRO A 12 -21.89 -23.82 -22.23
N LEU A 13 -22.15 -23.60 -23.53
CA LEU A 13 -22.26 -22.25 -24.08
C LEU A 13 -23.70 -21.74 -23.93
N PRO A 14 -23.91 -20.44 -23.69
CA PRO A 14 -25.25 -19.87 -23.83
C PRO A 14 -25.67 -19.89 -25.33
N PRO A 15 -26.97 -19.77 -25.63
CA PRO A 15 -27.45 -19.66 -27.01
C PRO A 15 -26.74 -18.53 -27.77
N ALA A 16 -26.60 -18.65 -29.09
CA ALA A 16 -25.94 -17.62 -29.91
C ALA A 16 -26.55 -16.22 -29.75
N SER A 17 -27.87 -16.13 -29.52
CA SER A 17 -28.58 -14.88 -29.21
C SER A 17 -28.16 -14.20 -27.92
N GLN A 18 -27.47 -14.92 -27.02
CA GLN A 18 -26.95 -14.45 -25.74
C GLN A 18 -25.41 -14.37 -25.71
N LEU A 19 -24.75 -14.43 -26.87
CA LEU A 19 -23.31 -14.21 -27.01
C LEU A 19 -23.03 -12.85 -27.65
N LEU A 20 -22.25 -12.03 -26.95
CA LEU A 20 -21.89 -10.67 -27.39
C LEU A 20 -21.29 -10.64 -28.81
N ILE A 21 -20.48 -11.65 -29.16
CA ILE A 21 -19.81 -11.76 -30.46
C ILE A 21 -20.76 -11.94 -31.66
N HIS A 22 -22.01 -12.37 -31.44
CA HIS A 22 -23.01 -12.51 -32.51
C HIS A 22 -23.95 -11.31 -32.61
N ARG A 23 -23.83 -10.36 -31.67
CA ARG A 23 -24.71 -9.20 -31.55
C ARG A 23 -24.01 -7.91 -31.92
N LEU A 24 -22.69 -7.89 -31.86
CA LEU A 24 -21.87 -6.73 -32.20
C LEU A 24 -21.09 -6.96 -33.50
N THR A 25 -20.67 -5.87 -34.15
CA THR A 25 -19.92 -5.94 -35.41
C THR A 25 -18.44 -6.31 -35.14
N PRO A 26 -17.92 -7.39 -35.73
CA PRO A 26 -16.51 -7.75 -35.60
C PRO A 26 -15.60 -6.85 -36.46
N ASP A 27 -14.32 -6.87 -36.14
CA ASP A 27 -13.27 -6.24 -36.92
C ASP A 27 -13.26 -6.70 -38.39
N THR A 28 -13.03 -5.78 -39.31
CA THR A 28 -13.11 -6.03 -40.76
C THR A 28 -12.01 -6.96 -41.29
N HIS A 29 -10.91 -7.12 -40.57
CA HIS A 29 -9.87 -8.10 -40.91
C HIS A 29 -10.18 -9.51 -40.38
N ALA A 30 -11.03 -9.63 -39.37
CA ALA A 30 -11.50 -10.89 -38.80
C ALA A 30 -13.04 -10.89 -38.70
N PRO A 31 -13.77 -10.84 -39.83
CA PRO A 31 -15.22 -10.64 -39.83
C PRO A 31 -16.02 -11.87 -39.36
N SER A 32 -15.39 -13.03 -39.23
CA SER A 32 -16.01 -14.26 -38.72
C SER A 32 -14.98 -15.20 -38.12
N VAL A 33 -15.45 -16.19 -37.35
CA VAL A 33 -14.59 -17.19 -36.69
C VAL A 33 -13.83 -18.03 -37.73
N SER A 34 -14.47 -18.40 -38.84
CA SER A 34 -13.83 -19.15 -39.91
C SER A 34 -12.66 -18.39 -40.55
N VAL A 35 -12.83 -17.10 -40.86
CA VAL A 35 -11.76 -16.24 -41.41
C VAL A 35 -10.65 -16.02 -40.38
N PHE A 36 -11.02 -15.77 -39.13
CA PHE A 36 -10.07 -15.62 -38.03
C PHE A 36 -9.16 -16.85 -37.90
N ARG A 37 -9.76 -18.05 -37.81
CA ARG A 37 -9.02 -19.30 -37.64
C ARG A 37 -8.18 -19.66 -38.86
N ASN A 38 -8.78 -19.65 -40.05
CA ASN A 38 -8.17 -20.25 -41.23
C ASN A 38 -7.25 -19.30 -42.01
N LYS A 39 -7.36 -17.99 -41.81
CA LYS A 39 -6.61 -16.97 -42.54
C LYS A 39 -5.82 -16.06 -41.61
N VAL A 40 -6.46 -15.49 -40.58
CA VAL A 40 -5.76 -14.54 -39.71
C VAL A 40 -4.69 -15.24 -38.89
N LEU A 41 -5.02 -16.31 -38.15
CA LEU A 41 -4.03 -17.01 -37.33
C LEU A 41 -2.96 -17.76 -38.15
N ALA A 42 -3.32 -18.29 -39.31
CA ALA A 42 -2.43 -19.07 -40.15
C ALA A 42 -1.49 -18.21 -41.01
N ASP A 43 -2.03 -17.17 -41.67
CA ASP A 43 -1.30 -16.44 -42.72
C ASP A 43 -0.87 -15.03 -42.30
N THR A 44 -1.61 -14.39 -41.39
CA THR A 44 -1.39 -12.98 -41.01
C THR A 44 -1.54 -12.70 -39.50
N PRO A 45 -0.97 -13.55 -38.61
CA PRO A 45 -1.16 -13.43 -37.15
C PRO A 45 -0.68 -12.09 -36.60
N SER A 46 0.26 -11.40 -37.26
CA SER A 46 0.73 -10.10 -36.81
C SER A 46 -0.36 -9.01 -36.76
N LEU A 47 -1.47 -9.16 -37.49
CA LEU A 47 -2.64 -8.27 -37.42
C LEU A 47 -3.28 -8.23 -36.02
N GLN A 48 -3.15 -9.30 -35.24
CA GLN A 48 -3.63 -9.36 -33.86
C GLN A 48 -2.60 -8.80 -32.87
N ARG A 49 -1.33 -8.72 -33.26
CA ARG A 49 -0.20 -8.42 -32.38
C ARG A 49 0.30 -6.98 -32.47
N ARG A 50 -0.11 -6.25 -33.50
CA ARG A 50 0.19 -4.83 -33.70
C ARG A 50 -0.98 -3.97 -33.26
N ALA A 51 -0.69 -2.85 -32.61
CA ALA A 51 -1.71 -1.88 -32.27
C ALA A 51 -2.29 -1.22 -33.52
N ARG A 52 -3.61 -1.12 -33.59
CA ARG A 52 -4.30 -0.55 -34.75
C ARG A 52 -5.65 0.04 -34.37
N LEU A 53 -6.04 1.08 -35.11
CA LEU A 53 -7.39 1.62 -35.05
C LEU A 53 -8.33 0.69 -35.82
N LEU A 54 -9.43 0.33 -35.19
CA LEU A 54 -10.48 -0.43 -35.84
C LEU A 54 -11.38 0.52 -36.65
N SER A 55 -12.15 -0.02 -37.59
CA SER A 55 -13.16 0.78 -38.27
C SER A 55 -14.18 1.31 -37.25
N PRO A 56 -14.76 2.51 -37.46
CA PRO A 56 -15.74 3.07 -36.53
C PRO A 56 -16.90 2.13 -36.20
N GLN A 57 -17.31 1.30 -37.16
CA GLN A 57 -18.41 0.33 -37.02
C GLN A 57 -18.04 -0.93 -36.23
N SER A 58 -16.75 -1.22 -36.04
CA SER A 58 -16.28 -2.45 -35.38
C SER A 58 -16.28 -2.28 -33.85
N HIS A 59 -16.81 -3.27 -33.14
CA HIS A 59 -16.96 -3.26 -31.68
C HIS A 59 -15.88 -4.09 -30.97
N PHE A 60 -15.38 -5.13 -31.62
CA PHE A 60 -14.41 -6.07 -31.06
C PHE A 60 -13.57 -6.69 -32.17
N SER A 61 -12.50 -7.38 -31.79
CA SER A 61 -11.74 -8.25 -32.69
C SER A 61 -11.69 -9.65 -32.09
N PHE A 62 -11.86 -10.68 -32.91
CA PHE A 62 -11.41 -12.01 -32.52
C PHE A 62 -9.89 -11.96 -32.32
N VAL A 63 -9.40 -12.55 -31.24
CA VAL A 63 -7.98 -12.56 -30.88
C VAL A 63 -7.63 -13.86 -30.18
N ASN A 64 -6.40 -14.33 -30.35
CA ASN A 64 -5.93 -15.54 -29.67
C ASN A 64 -4.96 -15.17 -28.54
N PRO A 65 -5.01 -15.79 -27.35
CA PRO A 65 -3.96 -15.67 -26.33
C PRO A 65 -2.55 -16.03 -26.87
N LEU A 66 -1.56 -15.14 -26.65
CA LEU A 66 -0.17 -15.34 -27.04
C LEU A 66 0.80 -14.71 -26.02
N PRO A 67 0.98 -15.33 -24.84
CA PRO A 67 1.87 -14.82 -23.81
C PRO A 67 3.33 -15.14 -24.18
N ILE A 68 3.96 -14.24 -24.94
CA ILE A 68 5.37 -14.29 -25.34
C ILE A 68 6.05 -12.92 -25.08
N PRO A 69 7.38 -12.86 -24.97
CA PRO A 69 8.08 -11.61 -24.67
C PRO A 69 7.82 -10.52 -25.72
N PHE A 70 7.76 -9.27 -25.28
CA PHE A 70 7.69 -8.10 -26.16
C PHE A 70 8.79 -7.08 -25.77
N PRO A 71 9.54 -6.51 -26.73
CA PRO A 71 9.47 -6.72 -28.18
C PRO A 71 9.77 -8.15 -28.63
N TYR A 72 9.19 -8.57 -29.75
CA TYR A 72 9.38 -9.94 -30.26
C TYR A 72 10.82 -10.14 -30.76
N ASP A 73 11.58 -11.02 -30.09
CA ASP A 73 12.93 -11.39 -30.52
C ASP A 73 12.86 -12.52 -31.55
N ILE A 74 12.81 -12.13 -32.82
CA ILE A 74 12.66 -13.04 -33.96
C ILE A 74 14.05 -13.41 -34.49
N GLU A 75 14.55 -14.57 -34.07
CA GLU A 75 15.83 -15.10 -34.52
C GLU A 75 15.88 -15.35 -36.03
N ALA A 76 17.05 -15.14 -36.64
CA ALA A 76 17.29 -15.51 -38.03
C ALA A 76 17.32 -17.05 -38.18
N PRO A 77 16.85 -17.63 -39.30
CA PRO A 77 16.88 -19.07 -39.48
C PRO A 77 18.31 -19.61 -39.51
N VAL A 78 18.51 -20.79 -38.92
CA VAL A 78 19.82 -21.47 -38.76
C VAL A 78 20.37 -22.03 -40.10
N THR A 79 19.74 -21.70 -41.23
CA THR A 79 20.14 -22.17 -42.57
C THR A 79 21.09 -21.19 -43.25
N ASP A 80 22.08 -21.68 -43.99
CA ASP A 80 23.01 -20.86 -44.81
C ASP A 80 22.33 -20.09 -45.97
N GLN A 81 21.01 -20.17 -46.11
CA GLN A 81 20.24 -19.43 -47.11
C GLN A 81 19.71 -18.11 -46.53
N PRO A 82 19.94 -16.96 -47.20
CA PRO A 82 19.46 -15.67 -46.73
C PRO A 82 17.92 -15.60 -46.80
N VAL A 83 17.28 -15.05 -45.76
CA VAL A 83 15.83 -14.76 -45.76
C VAL A 83 15.54 -13.67 -46.79
N THR A 84 14.96 -14.07 -47.92
CA THR A 84 14.62 -13.15 -49.02
C THR A 84 13.33 -12.36 -48.75
N ASP A 85 12.40 -12.91 -47.97
CA ASP A 85 11.16 -12.25 -47.55
C ASP A 85 11.04 -12.25 -46.02
N LYS A 86 11.41 -11.12 -45.41
CA LYS A 86 11.35 -10.93 -43.95
C LYS A 86 9.91 -10.89 -43.44
N ALA A 87 8.97 -10.37 -44.22
CA ALA A 87 7.59 -10.22 -43.77
C ALA A 87 6.92 -11.60 -43.66
N ALA A 88 7.06 -12.44 -44.69
CA ALA A 88 6.56 -13.80 -44.66
C ALA A 88 7.20 -14.63 -43.54
N TYR A 89 8.50 -14.43 -43.28
CA TYR A 89 9.18 -15.10 -42.16
C TYR A 89 8.59 -14.72 -40.79
N ILE A 90 8.31 -13.44 -40.56
CA ILE A 90 7.70 -12.97 -39.31
C ILE A 90 6.31 -13.58 -39.12
N GLU A 91 5.47 -13.59 -40.15
CA GLU A 91 4.13 -14.21 -40.06
C GLU A 91 4.23 -15.71 -39.76
N HIS A 92 5.14 -16.43 -40.41
CA HIS A 92 5.36 -17.86 -40.14
C HIS A 92 5.87 -18.11 -38.72
N TRP A 93 6.80 -17.27 -38.22
CA TRP A 93 7.34 -17.36 -36.87
C TRP A 93 6.27 -17.16 -35.79
N LEU A 94 5.34 -16.23 -36.03
CA LEU A 94 4.19 -15.98 -35.18
C LEU A 94 3.18 -17.13 -35.27
N ALA A 95 2.79 -17.55 -36.48
CA ALA A 95 1.82 -18.62 -36.70
C ALA A 95 2.24 -19.94 -36.04
N ALA A 96 3.55 -20.26 -36.04
CA ALA A 96 4.09 -21.46 -35.38
C ALA A 96 3.94 -21.45 -33.83
N ARG A 97 3.62 -20.29 -33.24
CA ARG A 97 3.40 -20.10 -31.79
C ARG A 97 1.94 -19.84 -31.43
N GLU A 98 1.08 -19.69 -32.43
CA GLU A 98 -0.37 -19.57 -32.23
C GLU A 98 -0.96 -20.93 -31.84
N ALA A 99 -1.95 -20.90 -30.96
CA ALA A 99 -2.72 -22.09 -30.58
C ALA A 99 -3.76 -22.43 -31.66
N ILE A 100 -3.31 -23.04 -32.76
CA ILE A 100 -4.16 -23.41 -33.92
C ILE A 100 -4.29 -24.92 -34.15
N HIS A 101 -3.52 -25.73 -33.42
CA HIS A 101 -3.49 -27.18 -33.64
C HIS A 101 -4.48 -27.87 -32.72
N GLN A 102 -5.57 -28.39 -33.28
CA GLN A 102 -6.61 -29.04 -32.49
C GLN A 102 -6.07 -30.28 -31.77
N ARG A 103 -6.27 -30.35 -30.45
CA ARG A 103 -5.92 -31.50 -29.61
C ARG A 103 -6.76 -32.72 -30.03
N PRO A 104 -6.17 -33.90 -30.27
CA PRO A 104 -6.93 -35.11 -30.61
C PRO A 104 -7.90 -35.46 -29.48
N SER A 105 -9.20 -35.56 -29.80
CA SER A 105 -10.22 -35.94 -28.82
C SER A 105 -10.13 -37.45 -28.52
N SER A 106 -10.09 -37.83 -27.24
CA SER A 106 -10.44 -39.19 -26.85
C SER A 106 -11.93 -39.40 -27.20
N SER A 107 -12.21 -40.40 -28.02
CA SER A 107 -13.54 -40.68 -28.56
C SER A 107 -14.57 -40.93 -27.43
N SER A 108 -15.27 -39.88 -26.99
CA SER A 108 -16.63 -39.91 -26.38
C SER A 108 -17.19 -38.54 -25.93
N SER A 109 -16.45 -37.41 -25.98
CA SER A 109 -16.98 -36.15 -25.43
C SER A 109 -17.79 -35.32 -26.45
N SER A 110 -19.06 -35.07 -26.11
CA SER A 110 -19.97 -34.12 -26.76
C SER A 110 -19.65 -32.65 -26.42
N SER A 111 -18.36 -32.31 -26.37
CA SER A 111 -17.90 -30.97 -25.98
C SER A 111 -18.26 -29.94 -27.06
N PRO A 112 -18.89 -28.79 -26.71
CA PRO A 112 -19.23 -27.74 -27.68
C PRO A 112 -17.98 -27.05 -28.24
N LEU A 113 -16.87 -27.05 -27.48
CA LEU A 113 -15.61 -26.42 -27.86
C LEU A 113 -14.48 -27.45 -27.98
N ARG A 114 -13.54 -27.16 -28.88
CA ARG A 114 -12.30 -27.93 -29.07
C ARG A 114 -11.11 -27.14 -28.57
N ILE A 115 -10.18 -27.84 -27.93
CA ILE A 115 -8.93 -27.28 -27.45
C ILE A 115 -7.95 -27.24 -28.61
N HIS A 116 -7.30 -26.10 -28.79
CA HIS A 116 -6.22 -25.89 -29.75
C HIS A 116 -4.95 -25.56 -28.98
N ASP A 117 -3.85 -26.21 -29.35
CA ASP A 117 -2.53 -26.10 -28.73
C ASP A 117 -1.54 -25.43 -29.69
N PRO A 118 -0.50 -24.76 -29.15
CA PRO A 118 0.62 -24.25 -29.92
C PRO A 118 1.69 -25.33 -30.10
N HIS A 119 2.47 -25.28 -31.18
CA HIS A 119 3.60 -26.22 -31.34
C HIS A 119 4.90 -25.71 -30.68
N ASN A 120 5.17 -24.40 -30.72
CA ASN A 120 6.47 -23.84 -30.30
C ASN A 120 6.38 -22.90 -29.09
N ARG A 121 5.54 -23.24 -28.08
CA ARG A 121 5.30 -22.40 -26.88
C ARG A 121 5.17 -23.22 -25.59
N ASP A 122 6.09 -24.14 -25.34
CA ASP A 122 6.06 -24.99 -24.14
C ASP A 122 6.84 -24.38 -22.96
N GLN A 123 6.33 -23.28 -22.43
CA GLN A 123 6.89 -22.63 -21.23
C GLN A 123 6.22 -23.16 -19.96
N PRO A 124 6.92 -23.23 -18.81
CA PRO A 124 6.32 -23.64 -17.54
C PRO A 124 5.12 -22.78 -17.14
N ARG A 125 4.09 -23.43 -16.59
CA ARG A 125 2.83 -22.81 -16.16
C ARG A 125 2.55 -23.22 -14.73
N ILE A 126 2.66 -22.27 -13.80
CA ILE A 126 2.56 -22.57 -12.37
C ILE A 126 1.24 -22.03 -11.84
N LEU A 127 0.34 -22.91 -11.43
CA LEU A 127 -0.88 -22.53 -10.71
C LEU A 127 -0.51 -22.00 -9.32
N LEU A 128 -0.76 -20.71 -9.09
CA LEU A 128 -0.47 -20.04 -7.81
C LEU A 128 -1.69 -19.91 -6.91
N GLY A 129 -2.88 -19.82 -7.49
CA GLY A 129 -4.11 -19.67 -6.72
C GLY A 129 -5.35 -20.02 -7.54
N LEU A 130 -6.36 -20.53 -6.84
CA LEU A 130 -7.71 -20.78 -7.32
C LEU A 130 -8.68 -20.29 -6.25
N SER A 131 -9.59 -19.38 -6.63
CA SER A 131 -10.54 -18.74 -5.72
C SER A 131 -11.70 -19.68 -5.40
N PRO A 132 -11.90 -20.11 -4.14
CA PRO A 132 -13.01 -20.99 -3.79
C PRO A 132 -14.37 -20.32 -4.02
N THR A 133 -14.49 -19.04 -3.67
CA THR A 133 -15.73 -18.26 -3.80
C THR A 133 -16.01 -17.88 -5.26
N GLY A 134 -14.98 -17.52 -6.04
CA GLY A 134 -15.13 -17.27 -7.47
C GLY A 134 -15.60 -18.52 -8.22
N LEU A 135 -15.07 -19.70 -7.84
CA LEU A 135 -15.51 -20.99 -8.37
C LEU A 135 -16.96 -21.31 -7.94
N SER A 136 -17.28 -21.24 -6.64
CA SER A 136 -18.59 -21.65 -6.13
C SER A 136 -19.73 -20.76 -6.59
N ASP A 137 -19.48 -19.46 -6.75
CA ASP A 137 -20.54 -18.48 -6.99
C ASP A 137 -20.78 -18.23 -8.49
N CYS A 138 -19.74 -18.39 -9.31
CA CYS A 138 -19.82 -18.03 -10.74
C CYS A 138 -19.83 -19.25 -11.66
N VAL A 139 -19.04 -20.27 -11.34
CA VAL A 139 -18.88 -21.46 -12.20
C VAL A 139 -18.85 -22.76 -11.37
N PRO A 140 -19.85 -23.03 -10.50
CA PRO A 140 -19.82 -24.19 -9.59
C PRO A 140 -19.82 -25.55 -10.28
N HIS A 141 -20.15 -25.60 -11.57
CA HIS A 141 -20.13 -26.78 -12.42
C HIS A 141 -18.78 -27.00 -13.14
N LEU A 142 -17.81 -26.08 -13.01
CA LEU A 142 -16.45 -26.28 -13.52
C LEU A 142 -15.73 -27.35 -12.70
N ASP A 143 -15.19 -28.34 -13.39
CA ASP A 143 -14.25 -29.32 -12.86
C ASP A 143 -12.84 -28.72 -12.84
N VAL A 144 -12.23 -28.72 -11.66
CA VAL A 144 -10.89 -28.18 -11.44
C VAL A 144 -9.89 -29.31 -11.11
N GLY A 145 -10.32 -30.57 -11.14
CA GLY A 145 -9.48 -31.71 -10.85
C GLY A 145 -8.87 -31.65 -9.44
N ASP A 146 -7.58 -31.97 -9.35
CA ASP A 146 -6.77 -31.93 -8.13
C ASP A 146 -6.10 -30.55 -7.88
N ALA A 147 -6.63 -29.47 -8.48
CA ALA A 147 -6.04 -28.12 -8.36
C ALA A 147 -5.89 -27.63 -6.91
N PHE A 148 -6.87 -27.89 -6.04
CA PHE A 148 -6.78 -27.48 -4.63
C PHE A 148 -5.75 -28.31 -3.84
N ASP A 149 -5.57 -29.58 -4.20
CA ASP A 149 -4.55 -30.45 -3.58
C ASP A 149 -3.14 -29.93 -3.88
N ILE A 150 -2.91 -29.48 -5.12
CA ILE A 150 -1.65 -28.88 -5.59
C ILE A 150 -1.37 -27.51 -4.96
N LEU A 151 -2.40 -26.75 -4.62
CA LEU A 151 -2.25 -25.47 -3.92
C LEU A 151 -1.89 -25.67 -2.44
N GLY A 152 -2.19 -26.85 -1.89
CA GLY A 152 -1.89 -27.21 -0.51
C GLY A 152 -2.81 -26.55 0.51
N THR A 153 -2.56 -26.83 1.79
CA THR A 153 -3.39 -26.31 2.89
C THR A 153 -3.05 -24.86 3.23
N PRO A 154 -4.03 -23.93 3.26
CA PRO A 154 -3.79 -22.53 3.65
C PRO A 154 -3.12 -22.39 5.03
N SER A 155 -2.00 -21.66 5.13
CA SER A 155 -1.33 -21.36 6.41
C SER A 155 -0.43 -20.13 6.30
N LEU A 156 -0.26 -19.41 7.41
CA LEU A 156 0.70 -18.31 7.60
C LEU A 156 1.97 -18.74 8.35
N ALA A 157 1.95 -19.87 9.08
CA ALA A 157 3.08 -20.35 9.87
C ALA A 157 4.28 -20.80 9.01
N SER A 158 5.51 -20.56 9.50
CA SER A 158 6.77 -20.84 8.78
C SER A 158 7.39 -22.21 9.03
N ALA A 159 7.02 -22.90 10.12
CA ALA A 159 7.51 -24.22 10.46
C ALA A 159 6.56 -25.29 9.91
N PHE A 160 7.06 -26.18 9.06
CA PHE A 160 6.27 -27.25 8.47
C PHE A 160 6.78 -28.60 8.98
N ASP A 161 5.85 -29.45 9.42
CA ASP A 161 6.05 -30.91 9.38
C ASP A 161 5.87 -31.35 7.92
N ASP A 162 6.69 -32.29 7.43
CA ASP A 162 6.73 -32.84 6.05
C ASP A 162 5.39 -33.48 5.55
N LEU A 163 4.27 -33.27 6.25
CA LEU A 163 2.96 -33.84 5.98
C LEU A 163 2.09 -32.98 5.03
N GLY A 164 2.59 -31.83 4.56
CA GLY A 164 1.82 -30.83 3.81
C GLY A 164 2.27 -30.55 2.37
N ASP A 165 3.17 -31.37 1.80
CA ASP A 165 3.70 -31.17 0.44
C ASP A 165 2.59 -31.20 -0.62
N SER A 166 2.67 -30.26 -1.57
CA SER A 166 1.83 -30.24 -2.76
C SER A 166 2.13 -31.46 -3.65
N LYS A 167 1.26 -32.47 -3.63
CA LYS A 167 1.42 -33.67 -4.47
C LYS A 167 0.21 -33.83 -5.39
N PRO A 168 0.43 -34.15 -6.67
CA PRO A 168 -0.65 -34.52 -7.57
C PRO A 168 -1.46 -35.69 -7.01
N SER A 169 -2.75 -35.71 -7.33
CA SER A 169 -3.60 -36.85 -7.04
C SER A 169 -3.15 -38.09 -7.84
N ASP A 170 -3.36 -39.27 -7.28
CA ASP A 170 -3.18 -40.55 -8.00
C ASP A 170 -4.30 -40.78 -9.05
N ASP A 171 -5.36 -39.96 -9.05
CA ASP A 171 -6.44 -40.00 -10.02
C ASP A 171 -6.06 -39.26 -11.32
N GLU A 172 -5.77 -40.05 -12.37
CA GLU A 172 -5.40 -39.54 -13.70
C GLU A 172 -6.47 -38.62 -14.32
N ALA A 173 -7.76 -38.82 -14.01
CA ALA A 173 -8.83 -37.95 -14.53
C ALA A 173 -8.79 -36.57 -13.86
N ALA A 174 -8.56 -36.54 -12.54
CA ALA A 174 -8.41 -35.30 -11.79
C ALA A 174 -7.17 -34.51 -12.25
N VAL A 175 -6.04 -35.20 -12.48
CA VAL A 175 -4.81 -34.58 -13.01
C VAL A 175 -5.06 -33.98 -14.39
N LYS A 176 -5.70 -34.72 -15.31
CA LYS A 176 -6.02 -34.22 -16.66
C LYS A 176 -6.96 -33.01 -16.63
N ALA A 177 -7.95 -33.01 -15.75
CA ALA A 177 -8.86 -31.86 -15.60
C ALA A 177 -8.12 -30.61 -15.12
N ARG A 178 -7.18 -30.74 -14.17
CA ARG A 178 -6.30 -29.64 -13.74
C ARG A 178 -5.38 -29.17 -14.86
N GLU A 179 -4.75 -30.08 -15.61
CA GLU A 179 -3.86 -29.73 -16.71
C GLU A 179 -4.60 -28.97 -17.82
N GLU A 180 -5.78 -29.44 -18.21
CA GLU A 180 -6.66 -28.75 -19.16
C GLU A 180 -7.03 -27.34 -18.66
N LEU A 181 -7.39 -27.22 -17.38
CA LEU A 181 -7.69 -25.93 -16.75
C LEU A 181 -6.49 -24.98 -16.82
N VAL A 182 -5.30 -25.43 -16.41
CA VAL A 182 -4.08 -24.60 -16.39
C VAL A 182 -3.68 -24.19 -17.80
N ASP A 183 -3.72 -25.10 -18.77
CA ASP A 183 -3.38 -24.82 -20.16
C ASP A 183 -4.28 -23.73 -20.76
N VAL A 184 -5.60 -23.83 -20.57
CA VAL A 184 -6.56 -22.84 -21.10
C VAL A 184 -6.44 -21.51 -20.34
N LEU A 185 -6.40 -21.54 -19.01
CA LEU A 185 -6.41 -20.31 -18.20
C LEU A 185 -5.06 -19.58 -18.19
N SER A 186 -3.95 -20.22 -18.59
CA SER A 186 -2.68 -19.53 -18.82
C SER A 186 -2.60 -18.87 -20.19
N GLY A 187 -3.63 -19.07 -21.05
CA GLY A 187 -3.58 -18.70 -22.45
C GLY A 187 -2.62 -19.56 -23.28
N HIS A 188 -2.20 -20.74 -22.77
CA HIS A 188 -1.36 -21.69 -23.53
C HIS A 188 -2.21 -22.45 -24.55
N SER A 189 -3.42 -22.87 -24.19
CA SER A 189 -4.37 -23.47 -25.12
C SER A 189 -5.57 -22.56 -25.31
N THR A 190 -6.33 -22.78 -26.37
CA THR A 190 -7.50 -21.95 -26.69
C THR A 190 -8.70 -22.78 -27.09
N LEU A 191 -9.87 -22.32 -26.70
CA LEU A 191 -11.15 -22.95 -27.00
C LEU A 191 -11.81 -22.28 -28.21
N MET A 192 -12.15 -23.06 -29.23
CA MET A 192 -12.92 -22.60 -30.39
C MET A 192 -13.93 -23.68 -30.81
N THR A 193 -14.99 -23.29 -31.50
CA THR A 193 -15.89 -24.27 -32.12
C THR A 193 -15.18 -25.07 -33.21
N PRO A 194 -15.60 -26.33 -33.45
CA PRO A 194 -15.13 -27.12 -34.58
C PRO A 194 -15.33 -26.41 -35.94
N PRO A 195 -14.53 -26.74 -36.97
CA PRO A 195 -14.69 -26.14 -38.30
C PRO A 195 -16.03 -26.36 -38.98
N GLU A 196 -16.75 -27.41 -38.60
CA GLU A 196 -18.07 -27.75 -39.11
C GLU A 196 -19.24 -26.90 -38.57
N VAL A 197 -19.02 -26.07 -37.54
CA VAL A 197 -20.05 -25.17 -36.98
C VAL A 197 -20.19 -23.92 -37.84
N ASP A 198 -21.43 -23.52 -38.15
CA ASP A 198 -21.72 -22.29 -38.91
C ASP A 198 -21.24 -21.04 -38.18
N ASP A 199 -20.72 -20.05 -38.91
CA ASP A 199 -20.17 -18.81 -38.32
C ASP A 199 -21.20 -18.04 -37.46
N LYS A 200 -22.51 -18.23 -37.68
CA LYS A 200 -23.58 -17.63 -36.85
C LYS A 200 -23.70 -18.23 -35.46
N GLU A 201 -23.17 -19.43 -35.26
CA GLU A 201 -23.16 -20.15 -33.98
C GLU A 201 -21.73 -20.43 -33.48
N ALA A 202 -20.71 -20.01 -34.25
CA ALA A 202 -19.32 -20.28 -33.97
C ALA A 202 -18.77 -19.41 -32.83
N PHE A 203 -17.86 -19.98 -32.05
CA PHE A 203 -17.22 -19.31 -30.93
C PHE A 203 -15.71 -19.24 -31.12
N ALA A 204 -15.14 -18.08 -30.84
CA ALA A 204 -13.70 -17.88 -30.66
C ALA A 204 -13.46 -16.75 -29.64
N PRO A 205 -12.28 -16.71 -28.98
CA PRO A 205 -11.97 -15.65 -28.04
C PRO A 205 -11.91 -14.27 -28.71
N TRP A 206 -12.18 -13.23 -27.93
CA TRP A 206 -12.25 -11.87 -28.43
C TRP A 206 -11.69 -10.84 -27.45
N ALA A 207 -11.42 -9.64 -27.98
CA ALA A 207 -11.05 -8.45 -27.23
C ALA A 207 -11.94 -7.29 -27.67
N THR A 208 -12.48 -6.53 -26.72
CA THR A 208 -13.43 -5.45 -26.99
C THR A 208 -12.70 -4.12 -27.28
N ARG A 209 -13.28 -3.32 -28.18
CA ARG A 209 -12.93 -1.92 -28.37
C ARG A 209 -13.73 -1.08 -27.39
N TYR A 210 -13.06 -0.14 -26.74
CA TYR A 210 -13.68 0.95 -26.00
C TYR A 210 -12.80 2.20 -26.12
N SER A 211 -13.31 3.33 -25.66
CA SER A 211 -12.58 4.60 -25.54
C SER A 211 -12.73 5.12 -24.10
N GLY A 212 -12.29 6.33 -23.79
CA GLY A 212 -12.57 6.92 -22.48
C GLY A 212 -11.88 8.25 -22.19
N HIS A 213 -12.33 8.91 -21.14
CA HIS A 213 -11.68 10.07 -20.55
C HIS A 213 -10.72 9.62 -19.44
N GLN A 214 -9.41 9.77 -19.67
CA GLN A 214 -8.36 9.49 -18.71
C GLN A 214 -7.95 10.77 -17.98
N PHE A 215 -8.12 10.80 -16.66
CA PHE A 215 -7.88 12.01 -15.84
C PHE A 215 -8.65 13.26 -16.33
N GLY A 216 -9.80 13.05 -16.97
CA GLY A 216 -10.65 14.10 -17.56
C GLY A 216 -10.30 14.48 -19.00
N ASN A 217 -9.24 13.93 -19.59
CA ASN A 217 -8.85 14.16 -20.97
C ASN A 217 -9.29 13.00 -21.87
N TRP A 218 -9.79 13.29 -23.07
CA TRP A 218 -10.18 12.26 -24.02
C TRP A 218 -8.95 11.49 -24.55
N ALA A 219 -8.95 10.17 -24.42
CA ALA A 219 -7.82 9.31 -24.79
C ALA A 219 -7.94 8.67 -26.18
N GLY A 220 -9.04 8.92 -26.91
CA GLY A 220 -9.32 8.24 -28.17
C GLY A 220 -9.57 6.74 -28.00
N GLN A 221 -9.25 5.94 -29.02
CA GLN A 221 -9.45 4.50 -28.98
C GLN A 221 -8.50 3.83 -27.96
N LEU A 222 -9.11 3.10 -27.04
CA LEU A 222 -8.48 2.19 -26.10
C LEU A 222 -8.86 0.75 -26.52
N GLY A 223 -9.45 -0.03 -25.61
CA GLY A 223 -9.81 -1.43 -25.80
C GLY A 223 -9.02 -2.37 -24.90
N ASP A 224 -9.39 -3.64 -24.95
CA ASP A 224 -8.79 -4.72 -24.16
C ASP A 224 -7.34 -4.98 -24.64
N GLY A 225 -6.42 -4.10 -24.26
CA GLY A 225 -5.02 -4.11 -24.71
C GLY A 225 -4.15 -5.17 -24.05
N ARG A 226 -4.62 -5.77 -22.97
CA ARG A 226 -3.97 -6.87 -22.23
C ARG A 226 -5.00 -7.81 -21.62
N ALA A 227 -6.18 -7.88 -22.24
CA ALA A 227 -7.27 -8.73 -21.78
C ALA A 227 -7.86 -9.47 -22.98
N VAL A 228 -8.26 -10.73 -22.78
CA VAL A 228 -8.89 -11.56 -23.81
C VAL A 228 -10.00 -12.37 -23.16
N SER A 229 -11.21 -12.25 -23.67
CA SER A 229 -12.36 -13.05 -23.24
C SER A 229 -12.32 -14.40 -23.93
N ILE A 230 -12.22 -15.47 -23.15
CA ILE A 230 -11.90 -16.83 -23.63
C ILE A 230 -13.06 -17.81 -23.57
N LEU A 231 -14.07 -17.54 -22.75
CA LEU A 231 -15.24 -18.39 -22.58
C LEU A 231 -16.42 -17.60 -22.02
N VAL A 232 -17.63 -18.04 -22.36
CA VAL A 232 -18.88 -17.58 -21.75
C VAL A 232 -19.68 -18.82 -21.36
N THR A 233 -20.15 -18.90 -20.12
CA THR A 233 -20.96 -20.05 -19.64
C THR A 233 -22.16 -19.57 -18.82
N PRO A 234 -23.36 -20.15 -19.00
CA PRO A 234 -24.48 -19.92 -18.09
C PRO A 234 -24.17 -20.54 -16.72
N HIS A 235 -24.71 -19.92 -15.67
CA HIS A 235 -24.71 -20.51 -14.34
C HIS A 235 -25.75 -21.65 -14.27
N PRO A 236 -25.48 -22.76 -13.55
CA PRO A 236 -26.35 -23.94 -13.59
C PRO A 236 -27.67 -23.76 -12.84
N THR A 237 -27.78 -22.77 -11.96
CA THR A 237 -28.98 -22.59 -11.10
C THR A 237 -29.73 -21.27 -11.32
N HIS A 238 -29.19 -20.33 -12.09
CA HIS A 238 -29.82 -19.04 -12.35
C HIS A 238 -29.46 -18.52 -13.73
N SER A 239 -30.23 -17.57 -14.26
CA SER A 239 -30.13 -17.11 -15.64
C SER A 239 -28.90 -16.26 -15.97
N THR A 240 -28.09 -15.88 -14.98
CA THR A 240 -26.85 -15.13 -15.23
C THR A 240 -25.83 -15.98 -15.96
N THR A 241 -25.22 -15.38 -16.96
CA THR A 241 -24.11 -15.92 -17.73
C THR A 241 -22.84 -15.22 -17.28
N TYR A 242 -21.72 -15.95 -17.18
CA TYR A 242 -20.42 -15.41 -16.81
C TYR A 242 -19.45 -15.46 -17.98
N GLU A 243 -18.81 -14.32 -18.23
CA GLU A 243 -17.69 -14.14 -19.14
C GLU A 243 -16.38 -14.38 -18.38
N LEU A 244 -15.54 -15.27 -18.90
CA LEU A 244 -14.19 -15.54 -18.41
C LEU A 244 -13.20 -14.75 -19.25
N GLN A 245 -12.45 -13.86 -18.60
CA GLN A 245 -11.49 -12.99 -19.27
C GLN A 245 -10.10 -13.14 -18.66
N LEU A 246 -9.12 -13.48 -19.49
CA LEU A 246 -7.71 -13.53 -19.09
C LEU A 246 -7.12 -12.13 -19.14
N LYS A 247 -6.44 -11.71 -18.06
CA LYS A 247 -5.64 -10.48 -18.00
C LYS A 247 -4.16 -10.83 -18.02
N GLY A 248 -3.40 -10.18 -18.91
CA GLY A 248 -2.01 -10.50 -19.23
C GLY A 248 -1.74 -11.63 -20.23
N PRO A 249 -2.67 -12.08 -21.12
CA PRO A 249 -2.42 -13.21 -22.01
C PRO A 249 -1.64 -12.83 -23.29
N GLY A 250 -1.11 -11.61 -23.40
CA GLY A 250 -0.36 -11.12 -24.56
C GLY A 250 -1.04 -10.00 -25.34
N ARG A 251 -0.39 -9.58 -26.44
CA ARG A 251 -0.82 -8.41 -27.25
C ARG A 251 -2.11 -8.68 -28.02
N THR A 252 -2.92 -7.63 -28.14
CA THR A 252 -4.12 -7.51 -28.95
C THR A 252 -4.01 -6.28 -29.88
N PRO A 253 -4.95 -6.08 -30.82
CA PRO A 253 -5.03 -4.84 -31.60
C PRO A 253 -5.13 -3.55 -30.77
N PHE A 254 -5.49 -3.68 -29.48
CA PHE A 254 -5.73 -2.56 -28.56
C PHE A 254 -4.56 -2.29 -27.62
N SER A 255 -3.45 -3.05 -27.70
CA SER A 255 -2.31 -2.90 -26.78
C SER A 255 -1.58 -1.57 -26.87
N ARG A 256 -1.82 -0.74 -27.90
CA ARG A 256 -1.08 0.50 -28.16
C ARG A 256 0.43 0.22 -28.12
N THR A 257 1.19 0.96 -27.32
CA THR A 257 2.63 0.76 -27.11
C THR A 257 2.96 -0.31 -26.07
N ALA A 258 1.97 -0.80 -25.31
CA ALA A 258 2.19 -1.77 -24.23
C ALA A 258 2.38 -3.21 -24.74
N ASP A 259 2.97 -4.06 -23.91
CA ASP A 259 3.32 -5.46 -24.20
C ASP A 259 2.15 -6.47 -24.14
N GLY A 260 0.97 -6.06 -23.64
CA GLY A 260 -0.17 -6.96 -23.46
C GLY A 260 -0.05 -7.95 -22.30
N LEU A 261 0.99 -7.82 -21.47
CA LEU A 261 1.28 -8.73 -20.35
C LEU A 261 0.89 -8.09 -19.01
N ALA A 262 0.65 -8.95 -18.02
CA ALA A 262 0.48 -8.57 -16.62
C ALA A 262 1.59 -9.23 -15.79
N VAL A 263 1.94 -8.60 -14.66
CA VAL A 263 3.01 -9.05 -13.77
C VAL A 263 2.43 -9.70 -12.52
N LEU A 264 3.23 -10.50 -11.83
CA LEU A 264 2.82 -11.23 -10.63
C LEU A 264 2.22 -10.31 -9.55
N ARG A 265 2.89 -9.19 -9.20
CA ARG A 265 2.40 -8.25 -8.18
C ARG A 265 1.00 -7.70 -8.46
N SER A 266 0.76 -7.22 -9.69
CA SER A 266 -0.53 -6.61 -10.05
C SER A 266 -1.65 -7.65 -10.13
N SER A 267 -1.30 -8.87 -10.57
CA SER A 267 -2.24 -9.98 -10.67
C SER A 267 -2.66 -10.49 -9.28
N ILE A 268 -1.74 -10.61 -8.32
CA ILE A 268 -2.06 -10.95 -6.91
C ILE A 268 -2.98 -9.89 -6.29
N ARG A 269 -2.68 -8.61 -6.49
CA ARG A 269 -3.48 -7.49 -5.96
C ARG A 269 -4.92 -7.54 -6.44
N GLU A 270 -5.15 -7.76 -7.72
CA GLU A 270 -6.50 -7.87 -8.30
C GLU A 270 -7.20 -9.17 -7.90
N TYR A 271 -6.47 -10.28 -7.87
CA TYR A 271 -6.97 -11.60 -7.44
C TYR A 271 -7.58 -11.54 -6.03
N LEU A 272 -6.83 -11.02 -5.05
CA LEU A 272 -7.30 -10.93 -3.66
C LEU A 272 -8.39 -9.86 -3.48
N CYS A 273 -8.25 -8.70 -4.11
CA CYS A 273 -9.19 -7.59 -3.88
C CYS A 273 -10.57 -7.81 -4.51
N SER A 274 -10.62 -8.51 -5.65
CA SER A 274 -11.89 -8.92 -6.26
C SER A 274 -12.75 -9.69 -5.25
N GLU A 275 -12.16 -10.66 -4.54
CA GLU A 275 -12.89 -11.47 -3.58
C GLU A 275 -13.11 -10.75 -2.24
N ALA A 276 -12.16 -9.91 -1.80
CA ALA A 276 -12.35 -9.05 -0.62
C ALA A 276 -13.55 -8.10 -0.79
N MET A 277 -13.66 -7.45 -1.96
CA MET A 277 -14.77 -6.55 -2.26
C MET A 277 -16.11 -7.30 -2.32
N HIS A 278 -16.12 -8.50 -2.90
CA HIS A 278 -17.29 -9.37 -2.92
C HIS A 278 -17.74 -9.74 -1.49
N ALA A 279 -16.81 -10.14 -0.63
CA ALA A 279 -17.09 -10.49 0.77
C ALA A 279 -17.61 -9.30 1.59
N LEU A 280 -17.13 -8.09 1.30
CA LEU A 280 -17.66 -6.82 1.83
C LEU A 280 -19.02 -6.43 1.26
N ARG A 281 -19.58 -7.24 0.36
CA ARG A 281 -20.86 -7.02 -0.34
C ARG A 281 -20.85 -5.78 -1.23
N ILE A 282 -19.68 -5.41 -1.72
CA ILE A 282 -19.51 -4.35 -2.71
C ILE A 282 -19.54 -5.01 -4.09
N PRO A 283 -20.41 -4.57 -5.01
CA PRO A 283 -20.45 -5.12 -6.37
C PRO A 283 -19.08 -5.01 -7.05
N THR A 284 -18.62 -6.12 -7.64
CA THR A 284 -17.28 -6.25 -8.21
C THR A 284 -17.19 -7.38 -9.23
N SER A 285 -16.22 -7.29 -10.15
CA SER A 285 -15.73 -8.46 -10.87
C SER A 285 -15.15 -9.50 -9.90
N ARG A 286 -15.19 -10.76 -10.29
CA ARG A 286 -14.70 -11.89 -9.51
C ARG A 286 -13.39 -12.39 -10.06
N ALA A 287 -12.59 -13.06 -9.23
CA ALA A 287 -11.35 -13.69 -9.65
C ALA A 287 -11.50 -15.22 -9.59
N LEU A 288 -10.97 -15.93 -10.61
CA LEU A 288 -10.98 -17.39 -10.65
C LEU A 288 -9.62 -17.96 -10.32
N SER A 289 -8.60 -17.66 -11.13
CA SER A 289 -7.28 -18.29 -11.02
C SER A 289 -6.12 -17.33 -11.25
N LEU A 290 -4.97 -17.69 -10.71
CA LEU A 290 -3.70 -16.99 -10.86
C LEU A 290 -2.64 -17.98 -11.35
N ILE A 291 -2.08 -17.76 -12.55
CA ILE A 291 -1.08 -18.64 -13.15
C ILE A 291 0.17 -17.85 -13.51
N SER A 292 1.30 -18.22 -12.90
CA SER A 292 2.61 -17.63 -13.18
C SER A 292 3.28 -18.28 -14.39
N LEU A 293 3.95 -17.45 -15.19
CA LEU A 293 4.76 -17.82 -16.33
C LEU A 293 6.22 -17.46 -16.03
N PRO A 294 6.94 -18.26 -15.22
CA PRO A 294 8.24 -17.88 -14.62
C PRO A 294 9.33 -17.54 -15.63
N ASN A 295 9.28 -18.14 -16.82
CA ASN A 295 10.28 -17.95 -17.88
C ASN A 295 9.93 -16.80 -18.82
N LEU A 296 8.84 -16.07 -18.57
CA LEU A 296 8.41 -14.94 -19.39
C LEU A 296 8.71 -13.62 -18.67
N PRO A 297 9.83 -12.96 -18.99
CA PRO A 297 10.19 -11.68 -18.39
C PRO A 297 9.29 -10.56 -18.90
N VAL A 298 9.01 -9.60 -18.03
CA VAL A 298 8.21 -8.41 -18.32
C VAL A 298 8.97 -7.19 -17.81
N GLU A 299 9.33 -6.28 -18.71
CA GLU A 299 10.02 -5.05 -18.34
C GLU A 299 9.05 -4.00 -17.82
N ARG A 300 9.26 -3.56 -16.59
CA ARG A 300 8.60 -2.42 -15.95
C ARG A 300 9.70 -1.49 -15.41
N GLU A 301 9.52 -0.92 -14.22
CA GLU A 301 10.59 -0.22 -13.50
C GLU A 301 11.75 -1.19 -13.16
N ARG A 302 11.39 -2.45 -12.91
CA ARG A 302 12.30 -3.60 -12.78
C ARG A 302 11.85 -4.72 -13.72
N THR A 303 12.74 -5.66 -14.02
CA THR A 303 12.36 -6.90 -14.70
C THR A 303 11.51 -7.75 -13.75
N GLU A 304 10.29 -8.06 -14.15
CA GLU A 304 9.32 -8.85 -13.38
C GLU A 304 8.93 -10.12 -14.13
N THR A 305 8.20 -11.00 -13.46
CA THR A 305 7.67 -12.23 -14.05
C THR A 305 6.23 -12.05 -14.51
N ALA A 306 5.91 -12.55 -15.72
CA ALA A 306 4.54 -12.54 -16.22
C ALA A 306 3.61 -13.43 -15.41
N CYS A 307 2.37 -12.99 -15.29
CA CYS A 307 1.29 -13.72 -14.64
C CYS A 307 -0.01 -13.49 -15.41
N VAL A 308 -0.81 -14.54 -15.52
CA VAL A 308 -2.15 -14.47 -16.09
C VAL A 308 -3.18 -14.60 -14.98
N LEU A 309 -4.07 -13.61 -14.90
CA LEU A 309 -5.21 -13.61 -13.99
C LEU A 309 -6.49 -13.91 -14.77
N THR A 310 -7.27 -14.89 -14.31
CA THR A 310 -8.61 -15.14 -14.85
C THR A 310 -9.65 -14.36 -14.07
N ARG A 311 -10.35 -13.46 -14.74
CA ARG A 311 -11.45 -12.64 -14.22
C ARG A 311 -12.79 -13.20 -14.66
N LEU A 312 -13.81 -12.96 -13.85
CA LEU A 312 -15.18 -13.41 -14.04
C LEU A 312 -16.13 -12.22 -13.85
N ALA A 313 -17.01 -11.98 -14.80
CA ALA A 313 -18.10 -11.02 -14.65
C ALA A 313 -19.28 -11.39 -15.55
N PRO A 314 -20.51 -10.95 -15.26
CA PRO A 314 -21.60 -11.09 -16.22
C PRO A 314 -21.35 -10.34 -17.52
N SER A 315 -20.62 -9.22 -17.45
CA SER A 315 -20.12 -8.47 -18.60
C SER A 315 -18.99 -7.54 -18.18
N PHE A 316 -18.00 -7.34 -19.05
CA PHE A 316 -16.92 -6.36 -18.88
C PHE A 316 -17.17 -5.03 -19.62
N LEU A 317 -18.40 -4.79 -20.10
CA LEU A 317 -18.77 -3.53 -20.75
C LEU A 317 -18.70 -2.33 -19.78
N ARG A 318 -18.20 -1.21 -20.29
CA ARG A 318 -17.91 0.02 -19.52
C ARG A 318 -18.64 1.21 -20.12
N ILE A 319 -18.67 2.34 -19.41
CA ILE A 319 -19.13 3.61 -19.97
C ILE A 319 -18.30 3.98 -21.21
N GLY A 320 -16.98 3.76 -21.16
CA GLY A 320 -16.09 3.94 -22.31
C GLY A 320 -16.46 3.13 -23.56
N SER A 321 -17.22 2.03 -23.44
CA SER A 321 -17.73 1.26 -24.57
C SER A 321 -18.74 2.07 -25.39
N PHE A 322 -19.58 2.90 -24.74
CA PHE A 322 -20.52 3.79 -25.43
C PHE A 322 -19.81 5.01 -26.03
N GLU A 323 -18.84 5.57 -25.32
CA GLU A 323 -18.06 6.70 -25.82
C GLU A 323 -17.24 6.35 -27.06
N ALA A 324 -16.93 5.07 -27.29
CA ALA A 324 -16.29 4.62 -28.53
C ALA A 324 -17.15 4.85 -29.78
N PHE A 325 -18.48 4.87 -29.63
CA PHE A 325 -19.44 5.11 -30.72
C PHE A 325 -19.87 6.57 -30.82
N ASN A 326 -19.93 7.28 -29.69
CA ASN A 326 -20.28 8.70 -29.67
C ASN A 326 -19.46 9.46 -28.61
N GLY A 327 -18.21 9.76 -28.96
CA GLY A 327 -17.28 10.53 -28.14
C GLY A 327 -17.43 12.06 -28.31
N PRO A 328 -16.68 12.88 -27.55
CA PRO A 328 -16.72 14.33 -27.64
C PRO A 328 -16.27 14.86 -29.02
N ALA A 329 -16.95 15.89 -29.53
CA ALA A 329 -16.60 16.55 -30.78
C ALA A 329 -15.40 17.52 -30.63
N ASN A 330 -14.53 17.59 -31.64
CA ASN A 330 -13.45 18.58 -31.81
C ASN A 330 -12.21 18.43 -30.89
N MET A 331 -11.65 17.22 -30.75
CA MET A 331 -10.29 17.05 -30.20
C MET A 331 -9.35 16.42 -31.24
N PHE A 332 -8.34 17.19 -31.66
CA PHE A 332 -7.22 16.72 -32.50
C PHE A 332 -6.11 16.15 -31.61
N PHE A 333 -5.61 14.95 -31.93
CA PHE A 333 -4.48 14.33 -31.23
C PHE A 333 -3.36 13.93 -32.20
N PHE A 334 -2.13 13.84 -31.69
CA PHE A 334 -1.00 13.29 -32.43
C PHE A 334 -1.16 11.78 -32.61
N GLY A 335 -1.44 11.33 -33.85
CA GLY A 335 -1.33 9.92 -34.24
C GLY A 335 -2.63 9.18 -34.56
N GLY A 336 -3.80 9.80 -34.48
CA GLY A 336 -5.06 9.22 -34.92
C GLY A 336 -6.18 10.27 -34.96
N GLY A 337 -6.84 10.42 -36.10
CA GLY A 337 -7.94 11.38 -36.27
C GLY A 337 -9.17 11.03 -35.42
N GLN A 338 -10.08 12.00 -35.26
CA GLN A 338 -11.38 11.80 -34.62
C GLN A 338 -12.18 10.72 -35.38
N GLN A 339 -12.65 9.68 -34.68
CA GLN A 339 -13.61 8.72 -35.25
C GLN A 339 -14.98 9.40 -35.28
N GLU A 340 -15.65 9.35 -36.44
CA GLU A 340 -17.03 9.83 -36.59
C GLU A 340 -17.97 9.00 -35.72
N ALA A 341 -19.08 9.62 -35.31
CA ALA A 341 -20.08 8.93 -34.51
C ALA A 341 -20.76 7.82 -35.33
N ASP A 342 -20.91 6.64 -34.72
CA ASP A 342 -21.64 5.51 -35.30
C ASP A 342 -22.93 5.27 -34.52
N TRP A 343 -24.02 5.80 -35.08
CA TRP A 343 -25.35 5.79 -34.49
C TRP A 343 -26.02 4.42 -34.48
N GLU A 344 -25.71 3.57 -35.46
CA GLU A 344 -26.28 2.23 -35.52
C GLU A 344 -25.56 1.31 -34.54
N GLY A 345 -24.23 1.36 -34.48
CA GLY A 345 -23.45 0.63 -33.47
C GLY A 345 -23.85 1.01 -32.04
N LEU A 346 -24.07 2.31 -31.79
CA LEU A 346 -24.55 2.80 -30.49
C LEU A 346 -25.92 2.22 -30.10
N LYS A 347 -26.87 2.15 -31.04
CA LYS A 347 -28.18 1.51 -30.84
C LYS A 347 -28.01 0.03 -30.48
N VAL A 348 -27.25 -0.71 -31.29
CA VAL A 348 -27.04 -2.16 -31.13
C VAL A 348 -26.39 -2.47 -29.78
N LEU A 349 -25.36 -1.71 -29.39
CA LEU A 349 -24.73 -1.86 -28.07
C LEU A 349 -25.72 -1.54 -26.93
N GLY A 350 -26.50 -0.46 -27.06
CA GLY A 350 -27.47 -0.07 -26.05
C GLY A 350 -28.60 -1.08 -25.85
N GLU A 351 -29.12 -1.65 -26.94
CA GLU A 351 -30.11 -2.73 -26.90
C GLU A 351 -29.56 -3.99 -26.23
N TRP A 352 -28.32 -4.38 -26.57
CA TRP A 352 -27.63 -5.50 -25.93
C TRP A 352 -27.50 -5.29 -24.41
N VAL A 353 -27.08 -4.09 -23.99
CA VAL A 353 -26.92 -3.75 -22.57
C VAL A 353 -28.27 -3.66 -21.85
N ALA A 354 -29.30 -3.13 -22.50
CA ALA A 354 -30.66 -3.04 -21.93
C ALA A 354 -31.32 -4.41 -21.76
N GLY A 355 -30.99 -5.37 -22.64
CA GLY A 355 -31.57 -6.70 -22.69
C GLY A 355 -31.27 -7.60 -21.48
N PRO A 356 -31.87 -8.81 -21.45
CA PRO A 356 -31.83 -9.73 -20.30
C PRO A 356 -30.44 -10.27 -19.96
N GLY A 357 -29.49 -10.22 -20.89
CA GLY A 357 -28.12 -10.71 -20.68
C GLY A 357 -27.24 -9.79 -19.82
N VAL A 358 -27.57 -8.49 -19.70
CA VAL A 358 -26.73 -7.50 -19.01
C VAL A 358 -27.51 -6.76 -17.91
N LEU A 359 -28.38 -5.81 -18.27
CA LEU A 359 -29.18 -5.08 -17.26
C LEU A 359 -30.51 -5.77 -16.93
N GLY A 360 -31.15 -6.39 -17.92
CA GLY A 360 -32.47 -7.00 -17.77
C GLY A 360 -33.57 -5.99 -17.48
N LEU A 361 -33.66 -4.91 -18.26
CA LEU A 361 -34.65 -3.87 -18.05
C LEU A 361 -36.08 -4.40 -18.28
N PRO A 362 -37.05 -4.11 -17.39
CA PRO A 362 -38.43 -4.57 -17.53
C PRO A 362 -39.07 -4.11 -18.84
N GLY A 363 -39.60 -5.05 -19.63
CA GLY A 363 -40.25 -4.76 -20.91
C GLY A 363 -39.31 -4.53 -22.09
N VAL A 364 -37.99 -4.64 -21.88
CA VAL A 364 -36.99 -4.75 -22.95
C VAL A 364 -36.78 -6.25 -23.21
N GLY A 365 -37.64 -6.80 -24.06
CA GLY A 365 -37.62 -8.21 -24.44
C GLY A 365 -36.88 -8.45 -25.74
N VAL A 366 -36.42 -9.69 -25.90
CA VAL A 366 -35.84 -10.24 -27.11
C VAL A 366 -36.96 -11.03 -27.80
N ASP A 367 -37.25 -10.80 -29.07
CA ASP A 367 -38.19 -11.63 -29.84
C ASP A 367 -37.59 -13.00 -30.21
N ASP A 368 -38.38 -13.87 -30.87
CA ASP A 368 -37.97 -15.23 -31.24
C ASP A 368 -36.74 -15.27 -32.16
N ASP A 369 -36.45 -14.18 -32.89
CA ASP A 369 -35.27 -14.02 -33.76
C ASP A 369 -34.08 -13.39 -33.03
N GLY A 370 -34.24 -13.11 -31.74
CA GLY A 370 -33.19 -12.52 -30.94
C GLY A 370 -33.21 -10.99 -30.95
N ASP A 371 -34.06 -10.28 -31.69
CA ASP A 371 -33.99 -8.82 -31.80
C ASP A 371 -34.62 -8.12 -30.58
N VAL A 372 -34.00 -7.04 -30.11
CA VAL A 372 -34.58 -6.24 -29.03
C VAL A 372 -35.53 -5.24 -29.69
N GLY A 373 -36.79 -5.65 -29.88
CA GLY A 373 -37.85 -4.78 -30.42
C GLY A 373 -38.45 -5.17 -31.78
N GLY A 374 -38.38 -6.43 -32.21
CA GLY A 374 -38.75 -6.86 -33.57
C GLY A 374 -39.69 -8.08 -33.69
N GLY A 375 -40.61 -8.33 -32.75
CA GLY A 375 -41.73 -9.25 -32.98
C GLY A 375 -42.97 -8.49 -33.43
N ASP A 376 -43.78 -9.02 -34.36
CA ASP A 376 -45.00 -8.42 -34.96
C ASP A 376 -46.18 -8.22 -33.96
N GLY A 377 -45.86 -8.04 -32.67
CA GLY A 377 -46.77 -7.78 -31.57
C GLY A 377 -46.08 -7.37 -30.24
N ALA A 378 -44.74 -7.22 -30.20
CA ALA A 378 -44.04 -6.71 -29.03
C ALA A 378 -43.95 -5.18 -29.08
N GLU A 379 -44.47 -4.48 -28.07
CA GLU A 379 -44.38 -3.01 -28.00
C GLU A 379 -42.92 -2.55 -28.10
N LYS A 380 -42.60 -1.74 -29.12
CA LYS A 380 -41.30 -1.07 -29.33
C LYS A 380 -41.01 -0.07 -28.20
N ARG A 381 -40.78 -0.54 -26.98
CA ARG A 381 -40.63 0.31 -25.80
C ARG A 381 -39.27 1.00 -25.79
N LYS A 382 -39.29 2.29 -25.44
CA LYS A 382 -38.10 3.11 -25.20
C LYS A 382 -37.22 2.47 -24.14
N TRP A 383 -35.92 2.42 -24.36
CA TRP A 383 -34.98 1.80 -23.42
C TRP A 383 -33.82 2.73 -23.04
N ALA A 384 -33.46 3.71 -23.88
CA ALA A 384 -32.23 4.47 -23.72
C ALA A 384 -32.21 5.28 -22.41
N ARG A 385 -33.35 5.88 -22.06
CA ARG A 385 -33.52 6.60 -20.78
C ARG A 385 -33.33 5.68 -19.57
N GLU A 386 -34.04 4.54 -19.56
CA GLU A 386 -34.03 3.62 -18.42
C GLU A 386 -32.66 2.95 -18.24
N LEU A 387 -31.94 2.70 -19.34
CA LEU A 387 -30.57 2.22 -19.30
C LEU A 387 -29.69 3.17 -18.48
N VAL A 388 -29.67 4.47 -18.81
CA VAL A 388 -28.82 5.45 -18.10
C VAL A 388 -29.18 5.51 -16.62
N LEU A 389 -30.48 5.52 -16.28
CA LEU A 389 -30.93 5.56 -14.89
C LEU A 389 -30.57 4.30 -14.12
N GLU A 390 -30.68 3.12 -14.72
CA GLU A 390 -30.33 1.86 -14.06
C GLU A 390 -28.81 1.74 -13.84
N VAL A 391 -28.00 2.12 -14.85
CA VAL A 391 -26.53 2.18 -14.70
C VAL A 391 -26.16 3.15 -13.57
N ALA A 392 -26.86 4.28 -13.45
CA ALA A 392 -26.69 5.25 -12.37
C ALA A 392 -27.01 4.64 -10.99
N ARG A 393 -28.14 3.95 -10.81
CA ARG A 393 -28.52 3.29 -9.55
C ARG A 393 -27.48 2.24 -9.12
N ARG A 394 -27.00 1.41 -10.05
CA ARG A 394 -26.00 0.37 -9.76
C ARG A 394 -24.66 0.97 -9.34
N ASN A 395 -24.19 2.00 -10.04
CA ASN A 395 -22.97 2.72 -9.69
C ASN A 395 -23.10 3.50 -8.37
N ALA A 396 -24.28 4.03 -8.05
CA ALA A 396 -24.57 4.65 -6.76
C ALA A 396 -24.42 3.66 -5.59
N LYS A 397 -24.95 2.43 -5.76
CA LYS A 397 -24.79 1.35 -4.78
C LYS A 397 -23.33 0.94 -4.58
N MET A 398 -22.57 0.83 -5.68
CA MET A 398 -21.14 0.53 -5.64
C MET A 398 -20.34 1.58 -4.86
N VAL A 399 -20.49 2.85 -5.22
CA VAL A 399 -19.73 3.93 -4.57
C VAL A 399 -20.16 4.15 -3.12
N ALA A 400 -21.43 3.93 -2.77
CA ALA A 400 -21.86 3.90 -1.39
C ALA A 400 -21.12 2.84 -0.56
N GLY A 401 -20.88 1.67 -1.15
CA GLY A 401 -20.04 0.62 -0.56
C GLY A 401 -18.58 1.06 -0.39
N TRP A 402 -18.00 1.70 -1.41
CA TRP A 402 -16.64 2.23 -1.34
C TRP A 402 -16.46 3.21 -0.19
N GLN A 403 -17.37 4.18 -0.06
CA GLN A 403 -17.34 5.15 1.03
C GLN A 403 -17.59 4.48 2.38
N ALA A 404 -18.60 3.61 2.49
CA ALA A 404 -18.93 2.98 3.76
C ALA A 404 -17.82 2.08 4.30
N TYR A 405 -16.94 1.54 3.46
CA TYR A 405 -15.84 0.65 3.85
C TYR A 405 -14.45 1.21 3.55
N GLY A 406 -14.32 2.52 3.27
CA GLY A 406 -13.00 3.13 3.10
C GLY A 406 -12.20 2.62 1.91
N PHE A 407 -12.85 2.08 0.87
CA PHE A 407 -12.16 1.65 -0.34
C PHE A 407 -11.91 2.83 -1.28
N MET A 408 -10.70 2.91 -1.83
CA MET A 408 -10.28 3.91 -2.81
C MET A 408 -9.80 3.22 -4.07
N HIS A 409 -10.40 3.56 -5.20
CA HIS A 409 -10.09 2.92 -6.49
C HIS A 409 -8.80 3.46 -7.13
N GLY A 410 -8.53 4.76 -6.99
CA GLY A 410 -7.34 5.44 -7.52
C GLY A 410 -7.37 5.82 -9.02
N VAL A 411 -8.23 5.21 -9.85
CA VAL A 411 -8.32 5.49 -11.30
C VAL A 411 -9.77 5.35 -11.81
N ILE A 412 -10.60 6.36 -11.54
CA ILE A 412 -12.03 6.38 -11.94
C ILE A 412 -12.14 7.07 -13.31
N ASN A 413 -11.48 6.51 -14.31
CA ASN A 413 -11.67 6.90 -15.71
C ASN A 413 -12.97 6.30 -16.25
N THR A 414 -13.56 6.88 -17.30
CA THR A 414 -14.83 6.37 -17.86
C THR A 414 -14.69 4.97 -18.47
N ASP A 415 -13.49 4.59 -18.92
CA ASP A 415 -13.17 3.23 -19.36
C ASP A 415 -13.08 2.22 -18.21
N ASN A 416 -13.04 2.65 -16.94
CA ASN A 416 -13.01 1.79 -15.75
C ASN A 416 -14.34 1.77 -14.98
N VAL A 417 -15.39 2.42 -15.48
CA VAL A 417 -16.72 2.42 -14.86
C VAL A 417 -17.61 1.41 -15.56
N SER A 418 -17.92 0.30 -14.87
CA SER A 418 -18.79 -0.76 -15.39
C SER A 418 -20.24 -0.29 -15.55
N VAL A 419 -20.89 -0.73 -16.63
CA VAL A 419 -22.33 -0.51 -16.85
C VAL A 419 -23.18 -1.26 -15.82
N LEU A 420 -22.64 -2.34 -15.24
CA LEU A 420 -23.30 -3.12 -14.20
C LEU A 420 -23.09 -2.54 -12.79
N GLY A 421 -22.33 -1.44 -12.66
CA GLY A 421 -21.91 -0.89 -11.37
C GLY A 421 -21.02 -1.87 -10.59
N LEU A 422 -20.17 -2.63 -11.29
CA LEU A 422 -19.15 -3.47 -10.68
C LEU A 422 -17.84 -2.68 -10.52
N THR A 423 -17.16 -2.88 -9.39
CA THR A 423 -15.75 -2.51 -9.24
C THR A 423 -14.93 -3.37 -10.20
N ILE A 424 -14.16 -2.76 -11.10
CA ILE A 424 -13.35 -3.45 -12.12
C ILE A 424 -11.98 -2.76 -12.25
N ASP A 425 -11.02 -3.43 -12.88
CA ASP A 425 -9.70 -2.87 -13.20
C ASP A 425 -8.94 -2.30 -11.99
N TYR A 426 -8.66 -3.19 -11.03
CA TYR A 426 -7.86 -2.92 -9.85
C TYR A 426 -6.41 -2.57 -10.22
N GLY A 427 -6.03 -1.30 -10.02
CA GLY A 427 -4.67 -0.79 -10.19
C GLY A 427 -4.09 -0.29 -8.86
N PRO A 428 -3.88 1.03 -8.71
CA PRO A 428 -3.38 1.63 -7.47
C PRO A 428 -4.51 1.86 -6.45
N TYR A 429 -5.31 0.81 -6.17
CA TYR A 429 -6.35 0.89 -5.14
C TYR A 429 -5.73 0.82 -3.74
N ALA A 430 -6.45 1.29 -2.73
CA ALA A 430 -6.14 1.05 -1.33
C ALA A 430 -7.41 0.95 -0.47
N PHE A 431 -7.32 0.24 0.64
CA PHE A 431 -8.27 0.38 1.75
C PHE A 431 -7.74 1.41 2.74
N MET A 432 -8.65 2.16 3.35
CA MET A 432 -8.33 3.19 4.34
C MET A 432 -7.75 2.54 5.60
N ASP A 433 -6.50 2.83 5.90
CA ASP A 433 -5.90 2.48 7.18
C ASP A 433 -6.34 3.50 8.25
N VAL A 434 -5.59 4.60 8.38
CA VAL A 434 -6.01 5.76 9.17
C VAL A 434 -6.99 6.59 8.36
N PHE A 435 -8.12 6.96 8.96
CA PHE A 435 -9.10 7.78 8.27
C PHE A 435 -8.52 9.16 7.89
N ASP A 436 -8.49 9.43 6.59
CA ASP A 436 -8.15 10.72 5.98
C ASP A 436 -9.10 10.95 4.81
N SER A 437 -9.94 11.98 4.92
CA SER A 437 -10.96 12.24 3.90
C SER A 437 -10.36 12.62 2.54
N PHE A 438 -9.13 13.12 2.51
CA PHE A 438 -8.43 13.55 1.31
C PHE A 438 -7.33 12.56 0.89
N HIS A 439 -7.31 11.34 1.43
CA HIS A 439 -6.33 10.34 1.06
C HIS A 439 -6.34 10.06 -0.46
N ILE A 440 -5.15 10.09 -1.06
CA ILE A 440 -4.89 9.79 -2.47
C ILE A 440 -4.08 8.50 -2.52
N CYS A 441 -4.67 7.43 -3.05
CA CYS A 441 -4.01 6.13 -3.15
C CYS A 441 -3.19 5.95 -4.44
N ASN A 442 -3.42 6.80 -5.43
CA ASN A 442 -2.71 6.77 -6.71
C ASN A 442 -1.62 7.84 -6.76
N HIS A 443 -0.36 7.41 -6.82
CA HIS A 443 0.80 8.31 -6.90
C HIS A 443 0.80 9.20 -8.15
N SER A 444 0.19 8.76 -9.26
CA SER A 444 0.07 9.57 -10.49
C SER A 444 -1.06 10.61 -10.44
N ASP A 445 -1.85 10.66 -9.36
CA ASP A 445 -2.96 11.62 -9.18
C ASP A 445 -2.51 12.84 -8.36
N ASP A 446 -1.54 13.60 -8.88
CA ASP A 446 -0.98 14.80 -8.21
C ASP A 446 -2.07 15.83 -7.83
N GLY A 447 -3.18 15.87 -8.58
CA GLY A 447 -4.29 16.79 -8.35
C GLY A 447 -5.35 16.29 -7.36
N GLY A 448 -5.23 15.06 -6.85
CA GLY A 448 -6.20 14.43 -5.96
C GLY A 448 -7.59 14.27 -6.57
N ARG A 449 -7.69 14.10 -7.89
CA ARG A 449 -8.95 13.94 -8.63
C ARG A 449 -9.77 12.74 -8.14
N TYR A 450 -9.07 11.68 -7.74
CA TYR A 450 -9.63 10.39 -7.30
C TYR A 450 -9.46 10.17 -5.80
N ALA A 451 -9.19 11.22 -5.02
CA ALA A 451 -9.13 11.14 -3.55
C ALA A 451 -10.42 10.55 -2.97
N TYR A 452 -10.33 9.92 -1.80
CA TYR A 452 -11.43 9.20 -1.15
C TYR A 452 -12.77 9.96 -1.18
N LYS A 453 -12.77 11.23 -0.76
CA LYS A 453 -13.94 12.12 -0.72
C LYS A 453 -14.56 12.43 -2.08
N TYR A 454 -13.78 12.42 -3.17
CA TYR A 454 -14.24 12.82 -4.50
C TYR A 454 -14.71 11.66 -5.38
N GLN A 455 -14.59 10.41 -4.92
CA GLN A 455 -15.03 9.24 -5.70
C GLN A 455 -16.52 9.32 -6.14
N PRO A 456 -17.49 9.73 -5.31
CA PRO A 456 -18.87 9.93 -5.75
C PRO A 456 -19.01 10.96 -6.88
N ASN A 457 -18.26 12.07 -6.82
CA ASN A 457 -18.26 13.09 -7.86
C ASN A 457 -17.69 12.54 -9.19
N MET A 458 -16.69 11.67 -9.13
CA MET A 458 -16.09 11.07 -10.33
C MET A 458 -17.01 10.03 -10.98
N ILE A 459 -17.81 9.31 -10.19
CA ILE A 459 -18.89 8.46 -10.73
C ILE A 459 -19.96 9.30 -11.44
N ILE A 460 -20.38 10.42 -10.86
CA ILE A 460 -21.30 11.36 -11.53
C ILE A 460 -20.71 11.88 -12.84
N TYR A 461 -19.41 12.23 -12.85
CA TYR A 461 -18.72 12.65 -14.07
C TYR A 461 -18.78 11.56 -15.16
N ALA A 462 -18.52 10.30 -14.81
CA ALA A 462 -18.60 9.21 -15.76
C ALA A 462 -20.03 8.96 -16.27
N LEU A 463 -21.04 9.05 -15.41
CA LEU A 463 -22.44 8.91 -15.81
C LEU A 463 -22.93 10.05 -16.72
N ARG A 464 -22.41 11.26 -16.54
CA ARG A 464 -22.62 12.37 -17.50
C ARG A 464 -22.01 12.06 -18.88
N ALA A 465 -20.88 11.36 -18.91
CA ALA A 465 -20.28 10.93 -20.17
C ALA A 465 -21.13 9.85 -20.87
N LEU A 466 -21.65 8.88 -20.12
CA LEU A 466 -22.62 7.90 -20.64
C LEU A 466 -23.88 8.58 -21.19
N LEU A 467 -24.46 9.52 -20.42
CA LEU A 467 -25.63 10.28 -20.85
C LEU A 467 -25.35 11.03 -22.15
N ARG A 468 -24.21 11.72 -22.25
CA ARG A 468 -23.83 12.45 -23.47
C ARG A 468 -23.72 11.53 -24.68
N ALA A 469 -23.14 10.35 -24.51
CA ALA A 469 -23.05 9.37 -25.59
C ALA A 469 -24.44 8.92 -26.05
N LEU A 470 -25.40 8.71 -25.15
CA LEU A 470 -26.76 8.24 -25.45
C LEU A 470 -27.80 9.34 -25.71
N ALA A 471 -27.48 10.61 -25.47
CA ALA A 471 -28.43 11.71 -25.56
C ALA A 471 -29.19 11.79 -26.92
N PRO A 472 -28.54 11.62 -28.09
CA PRO A 472 -29.26 11.59 -29.37
C PRO A 472 -30.33 10.49 -29.45
N LEU A 473 -30.04 9.29 -28.92
CA LEU A 473 -31.00 8.18 -28.88
C LEU A 473 -32.17 8.49 -27.95
N ILE A 474 -31.88 9.04 -26.77
CA ILE A 474 -32.91 9.42 -25.79
C ILE A 474 -33.88 10.46 -26.40
N GLY A 475 -33.34 11.49 -27.05
CA GLY A 475 -34.15 12.50 -27.74
C GLY A 475 -34.96 11.92 -28.91
N ALA A 476 -34.36 11.05 -29.71
CA ALA A 476 -35.03 10.40 -30.83
C ALA A 476 -36.17 9.48 -30.36
N GLU A 477 -35.95 8.63 -29.35
CA GLU A 477 -36.99 7.79 -28.76
C GLU A 477 -38.12 8.63 -28.13
N SER A 478 -37.77 9.75 -27.50
CA SER A 478 -38.74 10.69 -26.94
C SER A 478 -39.65 11.26 -28.03
N ALA A 479 -39.05 11.73 -29.14
CA ALA A 479 -39.77 12.29 -30.27
C ALA A 479 -40.64 11.27 -31.03
N LEU A 480 -40.16 10.03 -31.19
CA LEU A 480 -40.88 8.95 -31.87
C LEU A 480 -41.96 8.31 -30.98
N GLY A 481 -41.81 8.40 -29.66
CA GLY A 481 -42.69 7.73 -28.69
C GLY A 481 -42.42 6.24 -28.52
N HIS A 482 -41.46 5.68 -29.24
CA HIS A 482 -41.07 4.26 -29.24
C HIS A 482 -39.55 4.13 -29.50
N ALA A 483 -39.00 2.92 -29.35
CA ALA A 483 -37.60 2.63 -29.65
C ALA A 483 -37.24 2.98 -31.11
N VAL A 484 -36.02 3.47 -31.35
CA VAL A 484 -35.58 3.86 -32.70
C VAL A 484 -35.50 2.63 -33.65
N PRO A 485 -35.96 2.74 -34.91
CA PRO A 485 -35.85 1.64 -35.87
C PRO A 485 -34.40 1.45 -36.39
N PRO A 486 -34.07 0.32 -37.04
CA PRO A 486 -32.80 0.18 -37.77
C PRO A 486 -32.62 1.31 -38.79
N GLY A 487 -31.42 1.90 -38.85
CA GLY A 487 -31.11 3.00 -39.77
C GLY A 487 -31.74 4.34 -39.39
N TRP A 488 -32.20 4.52 -38.14
CA TRP A 488 -32.90 5.71 -37.65
C TRP A 488 -32.18 7.04 -37.93
N ALA A 489 -30.84 7.03 -37.93
CA ALA A 489 -30.03 8.22 -38.15
C ALA A 489 -29.69 8.47 -39.62
N ALA A 490 -29.94 7.52 -40.53
CA ALA A 490 -29.48 7.60 -41.92
C ALA A 490 -30.10 8.76 -42.72
N SER A 491 -31.32 9.16 -42.36
CA SER A 491 -32.03 10.29 -42.97
C SER A 491 -32.12 11.53 -42.08
N ALA A 492 -31.53 11.49 -40.88
CA ALA A 492 -31.57 12.61 -39.94
C ALA A 492 -30.56 13.70 -40.36
N THR A 493 -30.98 14.97 -40.32
CA THR A 493 -30.03 16.07 -40.55
C THR A 493 -29.13 16.27 -39.33
N LYS A 494 -28.00 16.95 -39.51
CA LYS A 494 -27.10 17.28 -38.39
C LYS A 494 -27.83 18.10 -37.32
N GLU A 495 -28.65 19.05 -37.73
CA GLU A 495 -29.46 19.89 -36.84
C GLU A 495 -30.49 19.07 -36.07
N GLN A 496 -31.07 18.03 -36.69
CA GLN A 496 -32.00 17.12 -36.03
C GLN A 496 -31.31 16.26 -34.97
N LEU A 497 -30.12 15.72 -35.27
CA LEU A 497 -29.30 14.99 -34.30
C LEU A 497 -28.85 15.89 -33.13
N GLU A 498 -28.48 17.13 -33.41
CA GLU A 498 -28.14 18.14 -32.39
C GLU A 498 -29.36 18.48 -31.52
N ALA A 499 -30.54 18.62 -32.12
CA ALA A 499 -31.79 18.85 -31.38
C ALA A 499 -32.12 17.67 -30.45
N TRP A 500 -32.10 16.43 -30.97
CA TRP A 500 -32.32 15.24 -30.14
C TRP A 500 -31.26 15.09 -29.03
N SER A 501 -30.00 15.42 -29.32
CA SER A 501 -28.95 15.43 -28.30
C SER A 501 -29.26 16.43 -27.18
N LYS A 502 -29.72 17.62 -27.54
CA LYS A 502 -30.12 18.64 -26.55
C LYS A 502 -31.28 18.17 -25.69
N ASP A 503 -32.32 17.60 -26.30
CA ASP A 503 -33.50 17.07 -25.60
C ASP A 503 -33.10 15.90 -24.67
N GLY A 504 -32.24 14.99 -25.13
CA GLY A 504 -31.76 13.88 -24.30
C GLY A 504 -30.92 14.34 -23.10
N MET A 505 -30.17 15.44 -23.25
CA MET A 505 -29.39 16.03 -22.16
C MET A 505 -30.25 16.66 -21.05
N GLU A 506 -31.54 16.90 -21.28
CA GLU A 506 -32.46 17.35 -20.22
C GLU A 506 -32.58 16.32 -19.06
N LEU A 507 -32.21 15.06 -19.31
CA LEU A 507 -32.17 14.00 -18.29
C LEU A 507 -31.05 14.20 -17.25
N GLN A 508 -30.08 15.09 -17.48
CA GLN A 508 -28.88 15.19 -16.66
C GLN A 508 -29.17 15.45 -15.18
N GLU A 509 -30.06 16.39 -14.86
CA GLU A 509 -30.42 16.71 -13.48
C GLU A 509 -31.06 15.51 -12.76
N GLU A 510 -31.85 14.71 -13.48
CA GLU A 510 -32.45 13.50 -12.94
C GLU A 510 -31.41 12.41 -12.70
N VAL A 511 -30.46 12.19 -13.61
CA VAL A 511 -29.35 11.24 -13.40
C VAL A 511 -28.57 11.62 -12.14
N GLU A 512 -28.19 12.89 -12.00
CA GLU A 512 -27.44 13.35 -10.84
C GLU A 512 -28.21 13.17 -9.54
N ARG A 513 -29.51 13.51 -9.54
CA ARG A 513 -30.38 13.30 -8.39
C ARG A 513 -30.48 11.83 -8.01
N VAL A 514 -30.71 10.94 -8.98
CA VAL A 514 -30.79 9.49 -8.74
C VAL A 514 -29.50 8.97 -8.10
N VAL A 515 -28.33 9.36 -8.62
CA VAL A 515 -27.05 8.92 -8.05
C VAL A 515 -26.89 9.41 -6.61
N GLN A 516 -27.18 10.70 -6.36
CA GLN A 516 -27.03 11.29 -5.03
C GLN A 516 -27.98 10.67 -4.01
N GLU A 517 -29.25 10.47 -4.37
CA GLU A 517 -30.27 9.89 -3.49
C GLU A 517 -29.98 8.41 -3.19
N GLU A 518 -29.67 7.61 -4.21
CA GLU A 518 -29.37 6.19 -4.04
C GLU A 518 -28.05 5.97 -3.29
N ALA A 519 -27.00 6.74 -3.61
CA ALA A 519 -25.72 6.64 -2.93
C ALA A 519 -25.84 7.10 -1.47
N GLY A 520 -26.55 8.21 -1.21
CA GLY A 520 -26.79 8.70 0.14
C GLY A 520 -27.61 7.73 0.98
N THR A 521 -28.67 7.16 0.41
CA THR A 521 -29.51 6.14 1.07
C THR A 521 -28.72 4.87 1.36
N GLY A 522 -27.97 4.36 0.37
CA GLY A 522 -27.12 3.19 0.50
C GLY A 522 -26.02 3.38 1.54
N TYR A 523 -25.31 4.50 1.49
CA TYR A 523 -24.26 4.86 2.44
C TYR A 523 -24.82 4.95 3.86
N GLY A 524 -25.93 5.70 4.04
CA GLY A 524 -26.59 5.81 5.34
C GLY A 524 -27.05 4.45 5.89
N ALA A 525 -27.57 3.57 5.04
CA ALA A 525 -27.96 2.21 5.44
C ALA A 525 -26.76 1.35 5.89
N LEU A 526 -25.63 1.45 5.20
CA LEU A 526 -24.41 0.75 5.57
C LEU A 526 -23.84 1.31 6.89
N MET A 527 -23.73 2.63 7.04
CA MET A 527 -23.21 3.25 8.26
C MET A 527 -24.07 2.95 9.49
N ARG A 528 -25.40 2.93 9.35
CA ARG A 528 -26.30 2.51 10.43
C ARG A 528 -26.03 1.06 10.85
N LYS A 529 -25.89 0.14 9.90
CA LYS A 529 -25.52 -1.26 10.20
C LYS A 529 -24.18 -1.34 10.93
N ARG A 530 -23.16 -0.62 10.45
CA ARG A 530 -21.84 -0.55 11.10
C ARG A 530 -21.89 0.03 12.51
N LEU A 531 -22.89 0.85 12.82
CA LEU A 531 -23.17 1.40 14.15
C LEU A 531 -24.23 0.61 14.95
N GLY A 532 -24.69 -0.55 14.47
CA GLY A 532 -25.69 -1.36 15.18
C GLY A 532 -27.04 -0.66 15.35
N LEU A 533 -27.48 0.09 14.33
CA LEU A 533 -28.79 0.76 14.28
C LEU A 533 -29.65 0.10 13.18
N ARG A 534 -30.88 -0.33 13.51
CA ARG A 534 -31.77 -1.01 12.56
C ARG A 534 -32.73 -0.02 11.88
N HIS A 535 -33.27 0.93 12.63
CA HIS A 535 -34.20 1.92 12.08
C HIS A 535 -33.46 3.14 11.54
N ALA A 536 -33.97 3.72 10.45
CA ALA A 536 -33.44 4.96 9.90
C ALA A 536 -33.86 6.17 10.75
N ASP A 537 -32.93 7.10 10.98
CA ASP A 537 -33.20 8.42 11.55
C ASP A 537 -32.47 9.47 10.71
N ALA A 538 -33.18 10.54 10.30
CA ALA A 538 -32.63 11.58 9.43
C ALA A 538 -31.48 12.37 10.09
N THR A 539 -31.34 12.29 11.41
CA THR A 539 -30.27 12.97 12.15
C THR A 539 -29.00 12.13 12.31
N ASP A 540 -29.02 10.85 11.93
CA ASP A 540 -27.89 9.91 12.11
C ASP A 540 -26.60 10.43 11.44
N GLU A 541 -26.71 10.98 10.22
CA GLU A 541 -25.53 11.49 9.51
C GLU A 541 -24.88 12.66 10.25
N ALA A 542 -25.68 13.69 10.57
CA ALA A 542 -25.18 14.93 11.15
C ALA A 542 -24.76 14.81 12.62
N LYS A 543 -25.42 13.92 13.40
CA LYS A 543 -25.18 13.78 14.84
C LYS A 543 -24.23 12.65 15.21
N LEU A 544 -24.09 11.62 14.37
CA LEU A 544 -23.28 10.44 14.70
C LEU A 544 -22.18 10.21 13.68
N VAL A 545 -22.54 10.02 12.41
CA VAL A 545 -21.58 9.57 11.39
C VAL A 545 -20.51 10.62 11.12
N ARG A 546 -20.89 11.86 10.81
CA ARG A 546 -19.93 12.93 10.51
C ARG A 546 -19.05 13.28 11.72
N PRO A 547 -19.60 13.49 12.94
CA PRO A 547 -18.76 13.69 14.13
C PRO A 547 -17.82 12.52 14.44
N LEU A 548 -18.25 11.26 14.20
CA LEU A 548 -17.37 10.10 14.36
C LEU A 548 -16.17 10.19 13.41
N LEU A 549 -16.42 10.41 12.12
CA LEU A 549 -15.35 10.52 11.12
C LEU A 549 -14.39 11.67 11.43
N GLU A 550 -14.88 12.80 11.94
CA GLU A 550 -14.04 13.91 12.41
C GLU A 550 -13.15 13.51 13.61
N LEU A 551 -13.64 12.68 14.54
CA LEU A 551 -12.81 12.12 15.63
C LEU A 551 -11.73 11.19 15.10
N LEU A 552 -12.09 10.30 14.16
CA LEU A 552 -11.12 9.38 13.54
C LEU A 552 -10.01 10.16 12.81
N GLU A 553 -10.36 11.20 12.05
CA GLU A 553 -9.40 12.04 11.33
C GLU A 553 -8.49 12.83 12.29
N ARG A 554 -9.08 13.49 13.30
CA ARG A 554 -8.35 14.32 14.27
C ARG A 554 -7.36 13.52 15.09
N HIS A 555 -7.77 12.34 15.56
CA HIS A 555 -6.96 11.48 16.43
C HIS A 555 -6.18 10.41 15.66
N ARG A 556 -6.20 10.48 14.32
CA ARG A 556 -5.49 9.56 13.41
C ARG A 556 -5.78 8.09 13.73
N LEU A 557 -7.05 7.74 13.90
CA LEU A 557 -7.45 6.39 14.29
C LEU A 557 -7.63 5.47 13.08
N ASP A 558 -7.28 4.19 13.26
CA ASP A 558 -7.58 3.15 12.28
C ASP A 558 -9.09 3.08 12.01
N PHE A 559 -9.46 3.20 10.74
CA PHE A 559 -10.85 3.29 10.30
C PHE A 559 -11.61 2.01 10.67
N HIS A 560 -11.08 0.84 10.34
CA HIS A 560 -11.80 -0.42 10.49
C HIS A 560 -11.80 -0.94 11.94
N GLY A 561 -10.66 -0.88 12.62
CA GLY A 561 -10.47 -1.28 14.01
C GLY A 561 -11.36 -0.47 14.96
N THR A 562 -11.53 0.83 14.71
CA THR A 562 -12.45 1.67 15.50
C THR A 562 -13.90 1.19 15.38
N PHE A 563 -14.41 0.95 14.16
CA PHE A 563 -15.76 0.41 13.99
C PHE A 563 -15.92 -1.01 14.57
N ARG A 564 -14.88 -1.86 14.48
CA ARG A 564 -14.89 -3.20 15.08
C ARG A 564 -14.99 -3.12 16.60
N SER A 565 -14.18 -2.27 17.26
CA SER A 565 -14.22 -2.06 18.71
C SER A 565 -15.51 -1.42 19.21
N LEU A 566 -16.17 -0.57 18.41
CA LEU A 566 -17.48 -0.01 18.75
C LEU A 566 -18.58 -1.09 18.90
N ALA A 567 -18.40 -2.30 18.37
CA ALA A 567 -19.31 -3.42 18.59
C ALA A 567 -19.38 -3.85 20.07
N ASP A 568 -18.29 -3.63 20.81
CA ASP A 568 -18.19 -3.99 22.23
C ASP A 568 -18.78 -2.90 23.15
N PHE A 569 -19.11 -1.73 22.62
CA PHE A 569 -19.74 -0.67 23.40
C PHE A 569 -21.11 -1.11 23.93
N ARG A 570 -21.35 -0.82 25.22
CA ARG A 570 -22.63 -1.01 25.91
C ARG A 570 -23.04 0.30 26.59
N PRO A 571 -24.32 0.73 26.49
CA PRO A 571 -24.85 1.90 27.21
C PRO A 571 -24.54 1.93 28.71
N SER A 572 -24.47 0.75 29.35
CA SER A 572 -24.14 0.57 30.77
C SER A 572 -22.71 0.96 31.14
N VAL A 573 -21.77 1.03 30.17
CA VAL A 573 -20.38 1.43 30.43
C VAL A 573 -20.28 2.90 30.88
N LEU A 574 -21.24 3.75 30.49
CA LEU A 574 -21.27 5.16 30.89
C LEU A 574 -21.78 5.38 32.33
N PHE A 575 -22.47 4.39 32.93
CA PHE A 575 -22.96 4.45 34.32
C PHE A 575 -22.89 3.04 34.93
N PRO A 576 -21.89 2.70 35.76
CA PRO A 576 -21.93 1.47 36.55
C PRO A 576 -23.19 1.50 37.43
N SER A 577 -24.06 0.49 37.32
CA SER A 577 -25.26 0.41 38.16
C SER A 577 -24.88 0.35 39.64
N GLU A 578 -25.44 1.24 40.46
CA GLU A 578 -25.52 1.03 41.90
C GLU A 578 -26.27 -0.30 42.14
N SER A 579 -25.55 -1.32 42.59
CA SER A 579 -26.18 -2.55 43.05
C SER A 579 -27.05 -2.24 44.26
N GLN A 580 -28.35 -2.44 44.11
CA GLN A 580 -29.31 -2.58 45.21
C GLN A 580 -28.87 -3.74 46.11
N ASP A 581 -28.12 -3.45 47.17
CA ASP A 581 -28.05 -4.23 48.41
C ASP A 581 -27.11 -3.53 49.41
N ALA A 582 -27.58 -2.46 50.05
CA ALA A 582 -26.99 -1.96 51.29
C ALA A 582 -27.95 -1.01 52.01
N ALA A 583 -28.98 -1.58 52.65
CA ALA A 583 -29.62 -0.91 53.78
C ALA A 583 -28.69 -0.99 55.00
N THR A 584 -27.68 -0.12 55.08
CA THR A 584 -27.09 0.31 56.36
C THR A 584 -26.25 1.57 56.16
N GLU A 585 -26.54 2.57 56.99
CA GLU A 585 -25.88 3.87 57.10
C GLU A 585 -24.35 3.75 57.24
N THR A 586 -23.59 4.57 56.50
CA THR A 586 -22.71 5.63 57.04
C THR A 586 -21.78 6.23 55.97
N ASN A 587 -21.54 7.54 56.08
CA ASN A 587 -20.62 8.41 55.35
C ASN A 587 -19.41 7.74 54.67
N THR A 588 -19.27 7.96 53.35
CA THR A 588 -18.00 8.37 52.69
C THR A 588 -18.29 8.92 51.29
N ASN A 589 -17.57 9.98 50.88
CA ASN A 589 -17.51 10.50 49.50
C ASN A 589 -17.26 9.35 48.50
N THR A 590 -18.28 8.95 47.75
CA THR A 590 -18.18 7.94 46.70
C THR A 590 -17.81 8.59 45.37
N THR A 591 -16.57 8.38 44.96
CA THR A 591 -16.09 8.56 43.59
C THR A 591 -16.76 7.46 42.74
N THR A 592 -17.54 7.83 41.73
CA THR A 592 -18.11 6.92 40.73
C THR A 592 -16.97 6.15 40.03
N ASP A 593 -17.08 4.83 39.90
CA ASP A 593 -16.04 3.94 39.38
C ASP A 593 -15.93 4.10 37.84
N THR A 594 -15.17 5.11 37.36
CA THR A 594 -14.99 5.47 35.94
C THR A 594 -14.16 4.49 35.12
N LYS A 595 -13.61 3.44 35.74
CA LYS A 595 -12.63 2.51 35.14
C LYS A 595 -13.11 1.78 33.87
N PRO A 596 -14.36 1.30 33.75
CA PRO A 596 -14.80 0.58 32.55
C PRO A 596 -14.86 1.48 31.30
N LEU A 597 -15.29 2.72 31.46
CA LEU A 597 -15.36 3.71 30.37
C LEU A 597 -13.97 4.13 29.93
N GLU A 598 -13.08 4.42 30.88
CA GLU A 598 -11.68 4.76 30.60
C GLU A 598 -10.97 3.63 29.86
N ALA A 599 -11.18 2.36 30.26
CA ALA A 599 -10.61 1.20 29.58
C ALA A 599 -11.15 1.02 28.14
N PHE A 600 -12.44 1.27 27.92
CA PHE A 600 -13.04 1.21 26.59
C PHE A 600 -12.48 2.32 25.68
N ILE A 601 -12.39 3.56 26.17
CA ILE A 601 -11.81 4.67 25.41
C ILE A 601 -10.32 4.42 25.14
N ALA A 602 -9.57 3.90 26.11
CA ALA A 602 -8.17 3.51 25.89
C ALA A 602 -8.04 2.47 24.77
N THR A 603 -8.98 1.53 24.66
CA THR A 603 -9.03 0.55 23.55
C THR A 603 -9.28 1.23 22.21
N LEU A 604 -10.20 2.21 22.14
CA LEU A 604 -10.42 2.98 20.91
C LEU A 604 -9.19 3.78 20.51
N LEU A 605 -8.57 4.46 21.47
CA LEU A 605 -7.40 5.30 21.25
C LEU A 605 -6.15 4.49 20.91
N ALA A 606 -6.06 3.22 21.33
CA ALA A 606 -4.96 2.32 20.97
C ALA A 606 -4.90 2.01 19.46
N HIS A 607 -5.97 2.29 18.71
CA HIS A 607 -6.00 2.14 17.25
C HIS A 607 -5.27 3.27 16.51
N THR A 608 -4.77 4.30 17.19
CA THR A 608 -3.87 5.26 16.56
C THR A 608 -2.53 4.61 16.28
N PRO A 609 -1.96 4.71 15.06
CA PRO A 609 -0.59 4.29 14.84
C PRO A 609 0.39 5.28 15.50
N GLU A 610 -0.06 6.47 15.93
CA GLU A 610 0.79 7.54 16.49
C GLU A 610 0.46 7.86 17.96
N PRO A 611 0.52 6.87 18.89
CA PRO A 611 0.12 7.07 20.28
C PRO A 611 0.93 8.16 20.99
N GLU A 612 2.15 8.40 20.52
CA GLU A 612 3.03 9.46 21.00
C GLU A 612 2.58 10.89 20.66
N LYS A 613 1.73 11.07 19.63
CA LYS A 613 1.18 12.39 19.23
C LYS A 613 -0.21 12.66 19.81
N LEU A 614 -0.82 11.66 20.44
CA LEU A 614 -2.17 11.75 20.96
C LEU A 614 -2.22 12.52 22.29
N ASP A 615 -3.03 13.59 22.33
CA ASP A 615 -3.45 14.19 23.60
C ASP A 615 -4.58 13.36 24.21
N TYR A 616 -4.20 12.40 25.07
CA TYR A 616 -5.13 11.48 25.70
C TYR A 616 -6.24 12.18 26.49
N ALA A 617 -5.97 13.31 27.13
CA ALA A 617 -6.97 13.99 27.96
C ALA A 617 -8.04 14.66 27.10
N SER A 618 -7.61 15.38 26.06
CA SER A 618 -8.51 16.00 25.09
C SER A 618 -9.32 14.94 24.32
N ALA A 619 -8.63 13.92 23.79
CA ALA A 619 -9.26 12.85 23.02
C ALA A 619 -10.30 12.08 23.85
N THR A 620 -10.01 11.78 25.12
CA THR A 620 -10.96 11.14 26.03
C THR A 620 -12.22 11.97 26.21
N THR A 621 -12.08 13.28 26.41
CA THR A 621 -13.22 14.19 26.60
C THR A 621 -14.13 14.21 25.36
N GLU A 622 -13.55 14.30 24.17
CA GLU A 622 -14.30 14.29 22.92
C GLU A 622 -15.02 12.95 22.67
N TRP A 623 -14.35 11.83 22.97
CA TRP A 623 -14.95 10.49 22.86
C TRP A 623 -16.11 10.27 23.83
N VAL A 624 -16.00 10.73 25.08
CA VAL A 624 -17.11 10.68 26.04
C VAL A 624 -18.32 11.43 25.48
N ALA A 625 -18.12 12.66 24.99
CA ALA A 625 -19.21 13.47 24.43
C ALA A 625 -19.90 12.78 23.24
N TRP A 626 -19.14 12.15 22.34
CA TRP A 626 -19.72 11.41 21.22
C TRP A 626 -20.45 10.14 21.67
N LEU A 627 -19.88 9.38 22.62
CA LEU A 627 -20.48 8.16 23.15
C LEU A 627 -21.81 8.42 23.88
N GLU A 628 -21.97 9.58 24.52
CA GLU A 628 -23.26 9.99 25.10
C GLU A 628 -24.36 10.15 24.04
N VAL A 629 -24.05 10.81 22.93
CA VAL A 629 -24.99 10.96 21.79
C VAL A 629 -25.30 9.60 21.16
N TYR A 630 -24.29 8.75 21.02
CA TYR A 630 -24.44 7.41 20.48
C TYR A 630 -25.27 6.50 21.38
N LYS A 631 -25.03 6.53 22.70
CA LYS A 631 -25.84 5.85 23.70
C LYS A 631 -27.32 6.22 23.56
N ALA A 632 -27.63 7.53 23.56
CA ALA A 632 -29.02 7.99 23.47
C ALA A 632 -29.70 7.50 22.18
N ARG A 633 -28.93 7.33 21.08
CA ARG A 633 -29.45 6.76 19.84
C ARG A 633 -29.73 5.26 19.95
N ILE A 634 -28.88 4.50 20.63
CA ILE A 634 -29.06 3.06 20.89
C ILE A 634 -30.29 2.84 21.79
N GLU A 635 -30.45 3.61 22.86
CA GLU A 635 -31.61 3.49 23.76
C GLU A 635 -32.94 3.71 23.00
N ARG A 636 -32.98 4.67 22.07
CA ARG A 636 -34.13 4.86 21.18
C ARG A 636 -34.41 3.68 20.24
N GLU A 637 -33.38 2.93 19.80
CA GLU A 637 -33.59 1.68 19.04
C GLU A 637 -34.24 0.62 19.93
N GLU A 638 -33.81 0.51 21.18
CA GLU A 638 -34.35 -0.46 22.14
C GLU A 638 -35.81 -0.16 22.49
N GLU A 639 -36.16 1.11 22.70
CA GLU A 639 -37.55 1.56 22.90
C GLU A 639 -38.45 1.22 21.70
N ARG A 640 -37.90 1.25 20.48
CA ARG A 640 -38.60 0.86 19.25
C ARG A 640 -38.63 -0.65 19.00
N GLY A 641 -38.09 -1.46 19.92
CA GLY A 641 -38.06 -2.92 19.78
C GLY A 641 -37.12 -3.41 18.68
N ALA A 642 -36.00 -2.71 18.42
CA ALA A 642 -35.03 -3.15 17.41
C ALA A 642 -34.37 -4.50 17.76
N TRP A 643 -34.16 -4.77 19.05
CA TRP A 643 -33.48 -5.96 19.57
C TRP A 643 -34.46 -6.70 20.50
N THR A 644 -35.11 -7.73 19.94
CA THR A 644 -36.24 -8.45 20.57
C THR A 644 -35.91 -9.90 20.92
N GLY A 645 -34.66 -10.33 20.72
CA GLY A 645 -34.23 -11.67 21.11
C GLY A 645 -34.47 -11.92 22.60
N ALA A 646 -34.80 -13.16 22.97
CA ALA A 646 -35.01 -13.57 24.36
C ALA A 646 -33.74 -13.52 25.25
N GLY A 647 -32.61 -13.04 24.72
CA GLY A 647 -31.30 -12.93 25.38
C GLY A 647 -30.85 -11.48 25.65
N ASP A 648 -29.55 -11.30 25.89
CA ASP A 648 -28.95 -9.97 26.10
C ASP A 648 -29.00 -9.14 24.79
N ARG A 649 -29.81 -8.08 24.80
CA ARG A 649 -29.97 -7.13 23.67
C ARG A 649 -28.64 -6.52 23.22
N GLY A 650 -27.74 -6.26 24.16
CA GLY A 650 -26.41 -5.75 23.86
C GLY A 650 -25.58 -6.76 23.07
N LYS A 651 -25.68 -8.04 23.42
CA LYS A 651 -25.01 -9.14 22.71
C LYS A 651 -25.59 -9.34 21.30
N GLU A 652 -26.91 -9.30 21.13
CA GLU A 652 -27.54 -9.37 19.79
C GLU A 652 -27.04 -8.23 18.88
N ARG A 653 -26.95 -7.01 19.42
CA ARG A 653 -26.40 -5.85 18.69
C ARG A 653 -24.93 -6.03 18.33
N GLN A 654 -24.10 -6.50 19.25
CA GLN A 654 -22.67 -6.76 19.02
C GLN A 654 -22.46 -7.79 17.93
N GLU A 655 -23.18 -8.91 17.98
CA GLU A 655 -23.11 -9.97 16.96
C GLU A 655 -23.49 -9.39 15.59
N ALA A 656 -24.59 -8.64 15.50
CA ALA A 656 -24.98 -7.97 14.27
C ALA A 656 -23.90 -6.99 13.74
N MET A 657 -23.29 -6.19 14.60
CA MET A 657 -22.19 -5.29 14.22
C MET A 657 -20.96 -6.04 13.74
N ARG A 658 -20.61 -7.18 14.36
CA ARG A 658 -19.46 -8.00 13.95
C ARG A 658 -19.65 -8.65 12.57
N THR A 659 -20.88 -8.88 12.13
CA THR A 659 -21.16 -9.38 10.75
C THR A 659 -20.99 -8.32 9.65
N VAL A 660 -20.83 -7.05 10.01
CA VAL A 660 -20.71 -5.94 9.04
C VAL A 660 -19.47 -5.07 9.26
N ASN A 661 -18.80 -5.16 10.40
CA ASN A 661 -17.53 -4.49 10.65
C ASN A 661 -16.40 -5.51 10.52
N PRO A 662 -15.59 -5.44 9.44
CA PRO A 662 -14.57 -6.45 9.19
C PRO A 662 -13.49 -6.42 10.28
N ARG A 663 -13.03 -7.61 10.67
CA ARG A 663 -11.83 -7.81 11.50
C ARG A 663 -10.57 -7.82 10.63
N PHE A 664 -10.64 -8.45 9.46
CA PHE A 664 -9.58 -8.45 8.47
C PHE A 664 -9.92 -7.55 7.29
N VAL A 665 -8.97 -6.73 6.87
CA VAL A 665 -9.05 -5.88 5.69
C VAL A 665 -7.78 -6.11 4.88
N LEU A 666 -7.91 -6.18 3.56
CA LEU A 666 -6.79 -6.39 2.65
C LEU A 666 -5.95 -5.12 2.51
N ARG A 667 -5.17 -4.80 3.55
CA ARG A 667 -4.33 -3.61 3.62
C ARG A 667 -3.12 -3.73 2.68
N GLN A 668 -2.58 -2.58 2.28
CA GLN A 668 -1.46 -2.54 1.33
C GLN A 668 -0.24 -3.29 1.85
N TRP A 669 0.10 -3.13 3.13
CA TRP A 669 1.29 -3.78 3.68
C TRP A 669 1.18 -5.32 3.68
N VAL A 670 -0.04 -5.87 3.81
CA VAL A 670 -0.31 -7.30 3.71
C VAL A 670 -0.10 -7.78 2.28
N LEU A 671 -0.62 -7.04 1.30
CA LEU A 671 -0.42 -7.35 -0.12
C LEU A 671 1.07 -7.41 -0.48
N GLU A 672 1.83 -6.38 -0.11
CA GLU A 672 3.27 -6.34 -0.41
C GLU A 672 4.03 -7.50 0.24
N GLU A 673 3.64 -7.91 1.44
CA GLU A 673 4.28 -9.03 2.12
C GLU A 673 3.95 -10.37 1.45
N VAL A 674 2.70 -10.59 1.06
CA VAL A 674 2.28 -11.78 0.31
C VAL A 674 2.97 -11.84 -1.04
N ILE A 675 3.02 -10.73 -1.78
CA ILE A 675 3.70 -10.63 -3.08
C ILE A 675 5.18 -10.99 -2.93
N ALA A 676 5.88 -10.36 -1.99
CA ALA A 676 7.29 -10.63 -1.73
C ALA A 676 7.55 -12.09 -1.34
N LYS A 677 6.62 -12.70 -0.59
CA LYS A 677 6.70 -14.11 -0.19
C LYS A 677 6.55 -15.04 -1.40
N VAL A 678 5.56 -14.80 -2.26
CA VAL A 678 5.33 -15.59 -3.48
C VAL A 678 6.47 -15.42 -4.50
N GLU A 679 7.03 -14.22 -4.64
CA GLU A 679 8.19 -13.94 -5.49
C GLU A 679 9.46 -14.68 -5.02
N ARG A 680 9.68 -14.76 -3.70
CA ARG A 680 10.88 -15.39 -3.12
C ARG A 680 10.80 -16.91 -3.08
N ASP A 681 9.64 -17.44 -2.66
CA ASP A 681 9.42 -18.87 -2.48
C ASP A 681 7.98 -19.19 -2.87
N VAL A 682 7.86 -19.75 -4.08
CA VAL A 682 6.57 -20.06 -4.68
C VAL A 682 5.79 -21.08 -3.86
N GLU A 683 6.44 -22.08 -3.24
CA GLU A 683 5.74 -23.16 -2.56
C GLU A 683 5.11 -22.69 -1.25
N SER A 684 5.90 -22.10 -0.35
CA SER A 684 5.34 -21.52 0.87
C SER A 684 4.47 -20.29 0.58
N GLY A 685 4.79 -19.53 -0.49
CA GLY A 685 4.01 -18.39 -0.96
C GLY A 685 2.59 -18.76 -1.38
N ARG A 686 2.38 -19.89 -2.07
CA ARG A 686 1.02 -20.36 -2.44
C ARG A 686 0.14 -20.58 -1.21
N ARG A 687 0.69 -21.17 -0.15
CA ARG A 687 -0.06 -21.44 1.10
C ARG A 687 -0.44 -20.16 1.83
N VAL A 688 0.48 -19.19 1.88
CA VAL A 688 0.23 -17.86 2.45
C VAL A 688 -0.82 -17.13 1.62
N LEU A 689 -0.68 -17.12 0.28
CA LEU A 689 -1.66 -16.52 -0.63
C LEU A 689 -3.05 -17.13 -0.46
N ALA A 690 -3.14 -18.46 -0.35
CA ALA A 690 -4.40 -19.16 -0.11
C ALA A 690 -5.01 -18.81 1.25
N LYS A 691 -4.19 -18.62 2.30
CA LYS A 691 -4.67 -18.21 3.63
C LYS A 691 -5.15 -16.77 3.65
N VAL A 692 -4.42 -15.86 3.01
CA VAL A 692 -4.87 -14.47 2.88
C VAL A 692 -6.13 -14.37 2.02
N MET A 693 -6.26 -15.17 0.96
CA MET A 693 -7.52 -15.31 0.21
C MET A 693 -8.66 -15.78 1.13
N HIS A 694 -8.43 -16.80 1.95
CA HIS A 694 -9.43 -17.28 2.90
C HIS A 694 -9.87 -16.19 3.90
N MET A 695 -8.93 -15.41 4.43
CA MET A 695 -9.23 -14.28 5.31
C MET A 695 -9.98 -13.16 4.56
N ALA A 696 -9.61 -12.88 3.31
CA ALA A 696 -10.26 -11.87 2.46
C ALA A 696 -11.71 -12.24 2.11
N CYS A 697 -11.99 -13.52 1.86
CA CYS A 697 -13.35 -14.03 1.65
C CYS A 697 -14.20 -14.07 2.92
N ASN A 698 -13.57 -14.07 4.10
CA ASN A 698 -14.24 -14.17 5.40
C ASN A 698 -13.77 -13.05 6.35
N PRO A 699 -13.94 -11.76 5.97
CA PRO A 699 -13.29 -10.65 6.67
C PRO A 699 -13.88 -10.38 8.05
N TYR A 700 -15.05 -10.94 8.37
CA TYR A 700 -15.80 -10.70 9.61
C TYR A 700 -15.50 -11.69 10.74
N GLU A 701 -14.84 -12.81 10.41
CA GLU A 701 -14.47 -13.86 11.35
C GLU A 701 -13.55 -13.34 12.46
N ALA A 702 -13.53 -14.04 13.60
CA ALA A 702 -12.76 -13.69 14.79
C ALA A 702 -11.26 -14.03 14.64
N TRP A 703 -10.65 -13.60 13.52
CA TRP A 703 -9.26 -13.86 13.16
C TRP A 703 -8.28 -13.47 14.26
N GLY A 704 -7.26 -14.32 14.45
CA GLY A 704 -6.24 -14.12 15.48
C GLY A 704 -6.78 -14.22 16.89
N ALA A 705 -7.71 -15.16 17.12
CA ALA A 705 -8.35 -15.43 18.40
C ALA A 705 -8.97 -14.16 19.04
N GLU A 706 -9.74 -13.40 18.24
CA GLU A 706 -10.40 -12.17 18.73
C GLU A 706 -11.40 -12.51 19.85
N GLY A 707 -11.23 -11.87 21.02
CA GLY A 707 -12.07 -12.11 22.20
C GLY A 707 -11.69 -13.35 23.01
N ASP A 708 -10.59 -14.03 22.68
CA ASP A 708 -10.04 -15.12 23.46
C ASP A 708 -9.29 -14.59 24.70
N PRO A 709 -9.52 -15.13 25.92
CA PRO A 709 -8.85 -14.69 27.13
C PRO A 709 -7.39 -15.17 27.26
N ARG A 710 -6.93 -16.09 26.41
CA ARG A 710 -5.54 -16.58 26.41
C ARG A 710 -4.55 -15.43 26.19
N LYS A 711 -3.41 -15.51 26.86
CA LYS A 711 -2.32 -14.55 26.65
C LYS A 711 -1.70 -14.77 25.28
N GLU A 712 -1.04 -13.75 24.74
CA GLU A 712 -0.45 -13.80 23.41
C GLU A 712 0.59 -14.92 23.27
N GLU A 713 1.34 -15.22 24.33
CA GLU A 713 2.34 -16.30 24.34
C GLU A 713 1.73 -17.71 24.28
N GLU A 714 0.44 -17.85 24.59
CA GLU A 714 -0.32 -19.10 24.57
C GLU A 714 -0.99 -19.36 23.21
N LEU A 715 -0.94 -18.38 22.30
CA LEU A 715 -1.49 -18.49 20.95
C LEU A 715 -0.53 -19.22 20.02
N SER A 716 -1.11 -20.03 19.13
CA SER A 716 -0.36 -20.69 18.06
C SER A 716 0.33 -19.65 17.15
N ALA A 717 1.35 -20.09 16.41
CA ALA A 717 2.04 -19.22 15.46
C ALA A 717 1.09 -18.67 14.38
N GLU A 718 0.13 -19.48 13.94
CA GLU A 718 -0.91 -19.09 12.99
C GLU A 718 -1.82 -18.00 13.57
N GLU A 719 -2.36 -18.19 14.79
CA GLU A 719 -3.24 -17.20 15.44
C GLU A 719 -2.53 -15.85 15.68
N ARG A 720 -1.26 -15.87 16.08
CA ARG A 720 -0.47 -14.64 16.25
C ARG A 720 -0.29 -13.90 14.93
N GLU A 721 -0.04 -14.65 13.86
CA GLU A 721 0.19 -14.07 12.54
C GLU A 721 -1.10 -13.53 11.92
N GLU A 722 -2.22 -14.24 12.06
CA GLU A 722 -3.55 -13.71 11.72
C GLU A 722 -3.85 -12.41 12.47
N ARG A 723 -3.55 -12.37 13.77
CA ARG A 723 -3.73 -11.17 14.61
C ARG A 723 -2.89 -10.00 14.09
N ARG A 724 -1.65 -10.24 13.66
CA ARG A 724 -0.76 -9.25 13.05
C ARG A 724 -1.34 -8.72 11.73
N LEU A 725 -1.79 -9.61 10.84
CA LEU A 725 -2.39 -9.24 9.55
C LEU A 725 -3.69 -8.42 9.70
N CYS A 726 -4.43 -8.56 10.80
CA CYS A 726 -5.58 -7.72 11.11
C CYS A 726 -5.22 -6.29 11.57
N GLY A 727 -3.96 -6.04 11.95
CA GLY A 727 -3.47 -4.74 12.42
C GLY A 727 -3.01 -3.80 11.31
N ILE A 728 -2.57 -2.60 11.71
CA ILE A 728 -2.05 -1.55 10.81
C ILE A 728 -0.58 -1.78 10.38
N GLY A 729 0.02 -2.91 10.78
CA GLY A 729 1.44 -3.21 10.55
C GLY A 729 2.38 -2.60 11.60
N GLU A 730 3.62 -3.08 11.65
CA GLU A 730 4.62 -2.64 12.63
C GLU A 730 5.39 -1.41 12.15
N LYS A 731 5.60 -0.44 13.06
CA LYS A 731 6.61 0.61 12.88
C LYS A 731 8.00 0.00 13.07
N LYS A 732 8.74 -0.20 11.97
CA LYS A 732 10.12 -0.72 12.02
C LYS A 732 11.11 0.43 11.98
N ILE A 733 11.98 0.49 12.99
CA ILE A 733 13.18 1.34 12.96
C ILE A 733 14.38 0.42 12.73
N VAL A 734 15.21 0.73 11.75
CA VAL A 734 16.41 -0.07 11.45
C VAL A 734 17.58 0.43 12.30
N PHE A 735 17.94 -0.35 13.31
CA PHE A 735 19.17 -0.17 14.09
C PHE A 735 19.92 -1.51 14.19
N PRO A 736 21.25 -1.49 14.42
CA PRO A 736 22.15 -0.36 14.16
C PRO A 736 22.35 -0.15 12.65
N THR A 737 23.03 0.93 12.23
CA THR A 737 23.47 1.08 10.83
C THR A 737 24.61 0.09 10.53
N ALA A 738 24.24 -1.16 10.26
CA ALA A 738 25.11 -2.28 9.94
C ALA A 738 24.59 -3.03 8.72
N ILE A 739 25.49 -3.60 7.94
CA ILE A 739 25.20 -4.47 6.79
C ILE A 739 26.00 -5.77 6.91
N ALA A 740 25.37 -6.91 6.63
CA ALA A 740 26.04 -8.21 6.56
C ALA A 740 26.06 -8.68 5.11
N THR A 741 27.25 -8.85 4.54
CA THR A 741 27.45 -9.27 3.15
C THR A 741 28.21 -10.58 3.09
N ARG A 742 27.92 -11.40 2.06
CA ARG A 742 28.60 -12.68 1.86
C ARG A 742 29.93 -12.49 1.13
N GLY A 743 31.04 -12.86 1.75
CA GLY A 743 32.39 -12.64 1.20
C GLY A 743 33.04 -13.89 0.59
N SER A 744 33.73 -13.73 -0.54
CA SER A 744 34.69 -14.74 -1.05
C SER A 744 35.94 -14.81 -0.14
N PRO A 745 36.47 -16.01 0.18
CA PRO A 745 37.46 -16.24 1.23
C PRO A 745 38.91 -15.86 0.87
N ALA A 746 39.17 -14.66 0.34
CA ALA A 746 40.51 -14.30 -0.16
C ALA A 746 41.12 -12.96 0.31
N GLN A 747 40.49 -12.18 1.20
CA GLN A 747 41.03 -10.87 1.63
C GLN A 747 41.31 -10.70 3.13
N THR A 748 41.36 -11.76 3.92
CA THR A 748 41.80 -11.70 5.32
C THR A 748 43.26 -12.09 5.47
N ALA A 749 44.19 -11.34 4.86
CA ALA A 749 45.59 -11.31 5.27
C ALA A 749 46.37 -10.21 4.51
N ARG A 750 46.45 -9.00 5.07
CA ARG A 750 47.66 -8.13 5.16
C ARG A 750 47.24 -6.70 5.53
N GLY A 751 47.71 -6.23 6.69
CA GLY A 751 47.56 -4.84 7.12
C GLY A 751 48.43 -3.90 6.30
N ALA A 752 47.85 -3.30 5.26
CA ALA A 752 48.38 -2.12 4.59
C ALA A 752 47.28 -1.05 4.53
N PRO A 753 47.61 0.25 4.57
CA PRO A 753 46.62 1.32 4.44
C PRO A 753 45.97 1.24 3.06
N ALA A 754 44.63 1.22 3.02
CA ALA A 754 43.90 1.24 1.77
C ALA A 754 44.13 2.57 1.04
N VAL A 755 44.59 2.49 -0.20
CA VAL A 755 44.61 3.63 -1.13
C VAL A 755 43.16 3.89 -1.57
N PRO A 756 42.67 5.14 -1.61
CA PRO A 756 41.31 5.42 -2.06
C PRO A 756 41.17 5.02 -3.54
N SER A 757 40.41 3.97 -3.80
CA SER A 757 40.00 3.59 -5.15
C SER A 757 38.87 4.51 -5.61
N LYS A 758 38.92 4.96 -6.87
CA LYS A 758 37.78 5.63 -7.50
C LYS A 758 36.56 4.68 -7.50
N PRO A 759 35.37 5.13 -7.09
CA PRO A 759 34.15 4.33 -7.18
C PRO A 759 33.77 4.11 -8.64
N GLY A 760 33.28 2.91 -8.96
CA GLY A 760 32.66 2.61 -10.24
C GLY A 760 31.15 2.50 -10.04
N HIS A 761 30.36 3.10 -10.92
CA HIS A 761 28.90 2.99 -10.90
C HIS A 761 28.46 1.51 -10.94
N LEU A 762 27.77 1.06 -9.89
CA LEU A 762 27.21 -0.29 -9.75
C LEU A 762 26.16 -0.63 -10.82
N ALA A 763 25.59 0.38 -11.49
CA ALA A 763 24.65 0.21 -12.60
C ALA A 763 25.18 -0.68 -13.75
N SER A 764 26.50 -0.87 -13.85
CA SER A 764 27.15 -1.62 -14.94
C SER A 764 27.44 -3.11 -14.65
N LYS A 765 27.22 -3.61 -13.42
CA LYS A 765 27.59 -4.99 -13.04
C LYS A 765 26.54 -5.66 -12.13
N ARG A 766 25.35 -5.98 -12.66
CA ARG A 766 24.35 -6.77 -11.93
C ARG A 766 24.64 -8.27 -12.05
N GLY A 767 24.93 -8.93 -10.93
CA GLY A 767 25.10 -10.40 -10.81
C GLY A 767 24.28 -10.97 -9.65
N VAL A 768 24.11 -12.30 -9.63
CA VAL A 768 23.25 -13.03 -8.66
C VAL A 768 23.71 -12.88 -7.20
N GLU A 769 24.95 -12.43 -6.95
CA GLU A 769 25.51 -12.18 -5.61
C GLU A 769 24.96 -10.89 -4.95
N ASP A 770 24.29 -10.00 -5.68
CA ASP A 770 23.75 -8.72 -5.16
C ASP A 770 22.49 -8.87 -4.28
N LEU A 771 21.82 -10.03 -4.27
CA LEU A 771 20.54 -10.21 -3.56
C LEU A 771 20.69 -10.77 -2.14
N ASP A 772 21.92 -11.05 -1.68
CA ASP A 772 22.17 -11.81 -0.46
C ASP A 772 22.89 -10.99 0.63
N PHE A 773 22.19 -9.99 1.18
CA PHE A 773 22.66 -9.17 2.31
C PHE A 773 21.54 -8.78 3.28
N PHE A 774 21.93 -8.51 4.53
CA PHE A 774 21.03 -8.09 5.61
C PHE A 774 21.46 -6.74 6.17
N ILE A 775 20.52 -5.94 6.69
CA ILE A 775 20.82 -4.68 7.40
C ILE A 775 20.21 -4.64 8.80
N GLY A 776 20.73 -3.78 9.67
CA GLY A 776 20.19 -3.61 11.01
C GLY A 776 20.46 -4.79 11.93
N ASP A 777 19.51 -5.08 12.81
CA ASP A 777 19.55 -6.24 13.70
C ASP A 777 19.59 -7.57 12.91
N GLU A 778 19.03 -7.61 11.69
CA GLU A 778 19.14 -8.78 10.82
C GLU A 778 20.58 -9.03 10.39
N ALA A 779 21.38 -7.97 10.17
CA ALA A 779 22.81 -8.09 9.89
C ALA A 779 23.56 -8.71 11.07
N LEU A 780 23.25 -8.27 12.29
CA LEU A 780 23.87 -8.79 13.51
C LEU A 780 23.46 -10.24 13.79
N ALA A 781 22.20 -10.60 13.53
CA ALA A 781 21.71 -11.96 13.71
C ALA A 781 22.40 -12.93 12.73
N ASN A 782 22.57 -12.51 11.48
CA ASN A 782 23.21 -13.31 10.42
C ASN A 782 24.75 -13.24 10.43
N ALA A 783 25.35 -12.42 11.31
CA ALA A 783 26.79 -12.35 11.52
C ALA A 783 27.41 -13.71 11.87
N LYS A 784 26.61 -14.62 12.42
CA LYS A 784 27.02 -15.96 12.87
C LYS A 784 26.96 -17.00 11.73
N THR A 785 26.32 -16.67 10.61
CA THR A 785 26.14 -17.58 9.48
C THR A 785 27.45 -17.68 8.68
N PRO A 786 27.97 -18.90 8.41
CA PRO A 786 29.22 -19.06 7.67
C PRO A 786 29.18 -18.35 6.31
N GLY A 787 30.13 -17.44 6.09
CA GLY A 787 30.26 -16.68 4.84
C GLY A 787 29.80 -15.23 4.92
N TYR A 788 29.07 -14.80 5.96
CA TYR A 788 28.67 -13.39 6.13
C TYR A 788 29.64 -12.63 7.04
N GLY A 789 30.03 -11.44 6.62
CA GLY A 789 30.78 -10.48 7.42
C GLY A 789 29.92 -9.26 7.74
N VAL A 790 29.91 -8.80 9.00
CA VAL A 790 29.24 -7.56 9.40
C VAL A 790 30.15 -6.36 9.20
N HIS A 791 29.63 -5.36 8.51
CA HIS A 791 30.29 -4.10 8.21
C HIS A 791 29.43 -2.92 8.69
N TYR A 792 30.10 -1.84 9.09
CA TYR A 792 29.45 -0.59 9.50
C TYR A 792 29.83 0.48 8.47
N PRO A 793 28.90 0.93 7.60
CA PRO A 793 29.21 1.88 6.53
C PRO A 793 29.54 3.28 7.07
N ILE A 794 29.17 3.58 8.31
CA ILE A 794 29.41 4.87 8.97
C ILE A 794 30.40 4.71 10.13
N ARG A 795 31.40 5.60 10.20
CA ARG A 795 32.35 5.73 11.30
C ARG A 795 32.53 7.19 11.69
N HIS A 796 32.51 7.47 13.00
CA HIS A 796 32.60 8.84 13.55
C HIS A 796 31.59 9.84 12.93
N GLY A 797 30.42 9.36 12.53
CA GLY A 797 29.37 10.16 11.89
C GLY A 797 29.55 10.38 10.38
N MET A 798 30.62 9.90 9.77
CA MET A 798 30.89 10.00 8.33
C MET A 798 30.74 8.66 7.62
N ILE A 799 30.31 8.70 6.36
CA ILE A 799 30.27 7.52 5.49
C ILE A 799 31.71 7.15 5.11
N ASP A 800 32.13 5.93 5.49
CA ASP A 800 33.46 5.36 5.20
C ASP A 800 33.41 4.44 3.97
N ASN A 801 32.25 3.80 3.72
CA ASN A 801 32.05 2.91 2.58
C ASN A 801 30.71 3.21 1.89
N TRP A 802 30.80 3.83 0.71
CA TRP A 802 29.65 4.25 -0.09
C TRP A 802 28.87 3.10 -0.70
N ASP A 803 29.54 2.05 -1.18
CA ASP A 803 28.87 0.87 -1.76
C ASP A 803 27.95 0.18 -0.74
N HIS A 804 28.44 0.02 0.50
CA HIS A 804 27.64 -0.53 1.60
C HIS A 804 26.53 0.43 2.03
N MET A 805 26.75 1.75 1.95
CA MET A 805 25.72 2.74 2.29
C MET A 805 24.60 2.78 1.24
N GLU A 806 24.95 2.67 -0.05
CA GLU A 806 24.00 2.56 -1.15
C GLU A 806 23.12 1.33 -0.99
N ARG A 807 23.70 0.15 -0.75
CA ARG A 807 22.93 -1.09 -0.44
C ARG A 807 22.07 -0.95 0.82
N TYR A 808 22.58 -0.26 1.84
CA TYR A 808 21.81 0.00 3.05
C TYR A 808 20.59 0.89 2.77
N TRP A 809 20.75 1.94 1.96
CA TRP A 809 19.65 2.79 1.52
C TRP A 809 18.68 2.05 0.62
N GLU A 810 19.15 1.27 -0.34
CA GLU A 810 18.32 0.44 -1.22
C GLU A 810 17.40 -0.46 -0.40
N GLN A 811 17.95 -1.24 0.53
CA GLN A 811 17.14 -2.11 1.37
C GLN A 811 16.25 -1.30 2.33
N THR A 812 16.68 -0.14 2.82
CA THR A 812 15.82 0.76 3.60
C THR A 812 14.62 1.25 2.78
N ILE A 813 14.83 1.69 1.54
CA ILE A 813 13.80 2.27 0.67
C ILE A 813 12.82 1.19 0.21
N PHE A 814 13.31 0.09 -0.36
CA PHE A 814 12.46 -0.91 -0.98
C PHE A 814 11.87 -1.91 0.02
N LYS A 815 12.60 -2.32 1.07
CA LYS A 815 12.11 -3.32 2.04
C LYS A 815 11.35 -2.70 3.22
N TYR A 816 11.88 -1.62 3.80
CA TYR A 816 11.35 -1.06 5.06
C TYR A 816 10.38 0.10 4.81
N LEU A 817 10.77 1.10 4.03
CA LEU A 817 9.88 2.21 3.65
C LEU A 817 8.84 1.77 2.62
N ARG A 818 9.16 0.75 1.81
CA ARG A 818 8.32 0.23 0.71
C ARG A 818 7.85 1.37 -0.20
N ALA A 819 8.74 2.31 -0.45
CA ALA A 819 8.47 3.49 -1.25
C ALA A 819 9.14 3.34 -2.61
N GLU A 820 8.44 3.76 -3.66
CA GLU A 820 9.06 3.99 -4.97
C GLU A 820 9.81 5.33 -4.90
N PRO A 821 11.15 5.35 -4.98
CA PRO A 821 11.90 6.57 -4.74
C PRO A 821 11.56 7.70 -5.73
N GLU A 822 11.19 7.35 -6.97
CA GLU A 822 10.80 8.30 -8.03
C GLU A 822 9.59 9.17 -7.67
N ASP A 823 8.71 8.68 -6.79
CA ASP A 823 7.50 9.39 -6.37
C ASP A 823 7.71 10.28 -5.13
N HIS A 824 8.87 10.16 -4.47
CA HIS A 824 9.06 10.70 -3.13
C HIS A 824 10.16 11.75 -3.04
N HIS A 825 9.92 12.75 -2.19
CA HIS A 825 10.97 13.66 -1.73
C HIS A 825 11.64 13.05 -0.50
N PHE A 826 12.97 13.08 -0.48
CA PHE A 826 13.75 12.53 0.62
C PHE A 826 14.37 13.64 1.46
N LEU A 827 14.19 13.54 2.78
CA LEU A 827 14.95 14.31 3.75
C LEU A 827 16.06 13.41 4.31
N LEU A 828 17.31 13.76 4.02
CA LEU A 828 18.48 13.11 4.61
C LEU A 828 19.11 14.02 5.66
N THR A 829 19.75 13.40 6.64
CA THR A 829 20.42 14.11 7.71
C THR A 829 21.92 13.94 7.59
N GLU A 830 22.68 15.00 7.84
CA GLU A 830 24.14 14.95 7.84
C GLU A 830 24.75 15.50 9.14
N PRO A 831 25.96 15.03 9.52
CA PRO A 831 26.69 15.62 10.63
C PRO A 831 27.12 17.07 10.32
N PRO A 832 27.42 17.88 11.34
CA PRO A 832 28.05 19.17 11.13
C PRO A 832 29.41 19.02 10.41
N LEU A 833 29.79 20.03 9.62
CA LEU A 833 31.09 20.09 8.92
C LEU A 833 31.33 18.94 7.92
N ASN A 834 30.26 18.32 7.39
CA ASN A 834 30.37 17.32 6.33
C ASN A 834 31.03 17.93 5.08
N ALA A 835 31.92 17.18 4.43
CA ALA A 835 32.63 17.64 3.24
C ALA A 835 31.62 17.86 2.09
N PRO A 836 31.71 18.97 1.33
CA PRO A 836 30.82 19.21 0.19
C PRO A 836 30.79 18.05 -0.81
N GLU A 837 31.91 17.35 -0.99
CA GLU A 837 32.04 16.19 -1.87
C GLU A 837 31.15 15.02 -1.43
N ASN A 838 30.95 14.83 -0.12
CA ASN A 838 30.04 13.78 0.39
C ASN A 838 28.57 14.12 0.07
N ARG A 839 28.21 15.41 0.06
CA ARG A 839 26.86 15.87 -0.33
C ARG A 839 26.62 15.65 -1.81
N GLU A 840 27.63 15.86 -2.65
CA GLU A 840 27.57 15.54 -4.08
C GLU A 840 27.37 14.04 -4.31
N GLN A 841 28.18 13.19 -3.67
CA GLN A 841 28.05 11.73 -3.78
C GLN A 841 26.70 11.22 -3.30
N THR A 842 26.16 11.80 -2.23
CA THR A 842 24.80 11.49 -1.77
C THR A 842 23.75 11.88 -2.83
N ALA A 843 23.89 13.05 -3.44
CA ALA A 843 22.99 13.51 -4.49
C ALA A 843 23.09 12.62 -5.75
N GLU A 844 24.29 12.22 -6.17
CA GLU A 844 24.50 11.29 -7.28
C GLU A 844 23.78 9.96 -7.04
N ILE A 845 24.00 9.33 -5.88
CA ILE A 845 23.34 8.06 -5.56
C ILE A 845 21.81 8.20 -5.58
N PHE A 846 21.27 9.22 -4.91
CA PHE A 846 19.81 9.36 -4.81
C PHE A 846 19.16 9.77 -6.14
N PHE A 847 19.72 10.72 -6.89
CA PHE A 847 19.12 11.19 -8.15
C PHE A 847 19.43 10.31 -9.36
N GLU A 848 20.55 9.59 -9.37
CA GLU A 848 20.96 8.76 -10.52
C GLU A 848 20.67 7.28 -10.31
N SER A 849 20.89 6.75 -9.09
CA SER A 849 20.69 5.32 -8.81
C SER A 849 19.27 5.01 -8.33
N PHE A 850 18.70 5.87 -7.46
CA PHE A 850 17.32 5.72 -6.98
C PHE A 850 16.30 6.59 -7.73
N ASN A 851 16.75 7.48 -8.61
CA ASN A 851 15.91 8.34 -9.45
C ASN A 851 14.84 9.14 -8.68
N ILE A 852 15.18 9.70 -7.51
CA ILE A 852 14.21 10.37 -6.64
C ILE A 852 13.59 11.66 -7.21
N LYS A 853 12.38 12.03 -6.72
CA LYS A 853 11.68 13.29 -7.10
C LYS A 853 12.42 14.55 -6.63
N GLY A 854 12.92 14.54 -5.40
CA GLY A 854 13.65 15.66 -4.81
C GLY A 854 14.35 15.35 -3.50
N LEU A 855 15.39 16.10 -3.18
CA LEU A 855 16.30 15.84 -2.06
C LEU A 855 16.49 17.09 -1.19
N TYR A 856 16.37 16.92 0.12
CA TYR A 856 16.77 17.92 1.11
C TYR A 856 17.77 17.31 2.09
N ILE A 857 18.97 17.90 2.20
CA ILE A 857 20.00 17.46 3.14
C ILE A 857 20.06 18.45 4.30
N ALA A 858 19.64 18.01 5.47
CA ALA A 858 19.51 18.83 6.67
C ALA A 858 20.62 18.50 7.69
N VAL A 859 21.11 19.52 8.39
CA VAL A 859 22.07 19.31 9.49
C VAL A 859 21.34 18.81 10.72
N GLN A 860 21.89 17.77 11.37
CA GLN A 860 21.31 17.11 12.54
C GLN A 860 20.85 18.08 13.65
N ALA A 861 21.64 19.13 13.93
CA ALA A 861 21.32 20.14 14.94
C ALA A 861 20.02 20.91 14.65
N VAL A 862 19.80 21.31 13.39
CA VAL A 862 18.59 22.06 13.00
C VAL A 862 17.35 21.19 13.22
N LEU A 863 17.46 19.90 12.89
CA LEU A 863 16.38 18.93 13.12
C LEU A 863 16.15 18.70 14.63
N ALA A 864 17.20 18.58 15.43
CA ALA A 864 17.07 18.46 16.89
C ALA A 864 16.38 19.70 17.51
N LEU A 865 16.65 20.91 17.01
CA LEU A 865 15.93 22.12 17.42
C LEU A 865 14.45 22.06 17.04
N ALA A 866 14.12 21.63 15.81
CA ALA A 866 12.73 21.44 15.39
C ALA A 866 11.99 20.41 16.27
N ALA A 867 12.66 19.34 16.70
CA ALA A 867 12.10 18.35 17.60
C ALA A 867 11.71 18.93 18.98
N SER A 868 12.44 19.95 19.45
CA SER A 868 12.17 20.60 20.74
C SER A 868 10.81 21.32 20.79
N TRP A 869 10.22 21.67 19.64
CA TRP A 869 8.89 22.32 19.56
C TRP A 869 7.76 21.48 20.15
N SER A 870 7.98 20.17 20.30
CA SER A 870 7.03 19.26 20.96
C SER A 870 7.06 19.33 22.50
N SER A 871 8.02 20.07 23.09
CA SER A 871 8.13 20.22 24.53
C SER A 871 7.22 21.33 25.04
N ASN A 872 6.40 21.04 26.06
CA ASN A 872 5.52 22.03 26.71
C ASN A 872 6.27 23.22 27.34
N ARG A 873 7.62 23.18 27.41
CA ARG A 873 8.45 24.28 27.91
C ARG A 873 8.82 25.30 26.83
N VAL A 874 8.59 24.98 25.54
CA VAL A 874 8.91 25.85 24.41
C VAL A 874 7.68 26.65 24.02
N THR A 875 7.74 27.97 24.17
CA THR A 875 6.66 28.90 23.78
C THR A 875 6.84 29.45 22.36
N ASP A 876 8.08 29.53 21.88
CA ASP A 876 8.43 30.05 20.55
C ASP A 876 9.06 28.94 19.70
N ARG A 877 8.51 28.70 18.49
CA ARG A 877 9.04 27.72 17.52
C ARG A 877 10.27 28.25 16.80
N THR A 878 11.30 28.58 17.57
CA THR A 878 12.56 29.12 17.06
C THR A 878 13.51 28.01 16.61
N LEU A 879 14.31 28.30 15.58
CA LEU A 879 15.47 27.51 15.16
C LEU A 879 16.79 28.15 15.64
N THR A 880 16.73 29.01 16.66
CA THR A 880 17.90 29.59 17.33
C THR A 880 18.12 28.87 18.67
N GLY A 881 19.29 28.26 18.84
CA GLY A 881 19.65 27.51 20.05
C GLY A 881 20.99 26.79 19.92
N THR A 882 21.49 26.25 21.03
CA THR A 882 22.71 25.44 21.07
C THR A 882 22.33 23.97 21.19
N VAL A 883 22.72 23.13 20.24
CA VAL A 883 22.45 21.69 20.29
C VAL A 883 23.67 20.95 20.81
N ILE A 884 23.45 20.06 21.78
CA ILE A 884 24.44 19.09 22.24
C ILE A 884 23.96 17.73 21.75
N ASP A 885 24.61 17.25 20.70
CA ASP A 885 24.28 15.96 20.09
C ASP A 885 25.34 14.94 20.45
N SER A 886 24.96 13.91 21.21
CA SER A 886 25.87 12.87 21.71
C SER A 886 25.36 11.48 21.36
N GLY A 887 25.92 10.92 20.28
CA GLY A 887 25.60 9.60 19.74
C GLY A 887 26.54 8.49 20.21
N ASP A 888 26.56 7.36 19.49
CA ASP A 888 27.48 6.24 19.78
C ASP A 888 28.94 6.60 19.47
N GLY A 889 29.19 7.23 18.32
CA GLY A 889 30.55 7.43 17.82
C GLY A 889 31.11 8.85 17.96
N VAL A 890 30.29 9.85 18.25
CA VAL A 890 30.71 11.26 18.30
C VAL A 890 29.80 12.12 19.19
N THR A 891 30.38 13.17 19.78
CA THR A 891 29.65 14.22 20.50
C THR A 891 30.01 15.60 19.93
N HIS A 892 29.00 16.40 19.60
CA HIS A 892 29.17 17.76 19.07
C HIS A 892 28.38 18.78 19.88
N VAL A 893 28.94 19.99 20.00
CA VAL A 893 28.23 21.18 20.48
C VAL A 893 28.11 22.17 19.33
N ILE A 894 26.87 22.43 18.91
CA ILE A 894 26.55 23.08 17.64
C ILE A 894 25.64 24.29 17.91
N PRO A 895 26.12 25.53 17.73
CA PRO A 895 25.28 26.72 17.83
C PRO A 895 24.56 27.00 16.50
N CYS A 896 23.24 27.20 16.58
CA CYS A 896 22.39 27.56 15.43
C CYS A 896 21.65 28.87 15.68
N ALA A 897 21.55 29.70 14.65
CA ALA A 897 20.76 30.93 14.66
C ALA A 897 19.84 30.95 13.44
N GLU A 898 18.53 31.00 13.67
CA GLU A 898 17.50 31.01 12.62
C GLU A 898 17.66 29.87 11.59
N GLY A 899 18.06 28.68 12.05
CA GLY A 899 18.30 27.52 11.18
C GLY A 899 19.66 27.52 10.49
N TYR A 900 20.46 28.59 10.60
CA TYR A 900 21.83 28.63 10.14
C TYR A 900 22.79 28.11 11.20
N VAL A 901 23.72 27.23 10.81
CA VAL A 901 24.73 26.66 11.70
C VAL A 901 25.97 27.56 11.73
N ILE A 902 26.38 28.01 12.92
CA ILE A 902 27.55 28.88 13.08
C ILE A 902 28.82 28.01 13.10
N GLY A 903 29.27 27.63 11.90
CA GLY A 903 30.35 26.66 11.68
C GLY A 903 31.65 26.98 12.43
N SER A 904 32.03 28.25 12.54
CA SER A 904 33.28 28.68 13.20
C SER A 904 33.31 28.43 14.71
N ALA A 905 32.13 28.23 15.34
CA ALA A 905 32.00 28.03 16.78
C ALA A 905 31.74 26.58 17.18
N ILE A 906 31.58 25.65 16.21
CA ILE A 906 31.33 24.23 16.50
C ILE A 906 32.53 23.62 17.22
N LYS A 907 32.26 22.82 18.26
CA LYS A 907 33.28 22.02 18.95
C LYS A 907 32.93 20.54 18.91
N HIS A 908 33.95 19.72 18.62
CA HIS A 908 33.92 18.26 18.69
C HIS A 908 34.49 17.80 20.03
N ILE A 909 33.81 16.85 20.68
CA ILE A 909 34.24 16.24 21.94
C ILE A 909 34.66 14.79 21.65
N PRO A 910 35.90 14.37 21.96
CA PRO A 910 36.41 13.03 21.70
C PRO A 910 35.90 12.01 22.74
N ILE A 911 34.65 12.13 23.14
CA ILE A 911 33.97 11.27 24.11
C ILE A 911 32.56 11.03 23.58
N ALA A 912 32.19 9.78 23.33
CA ALA A 912 30.87 9.38 22.86
C ALA A 912 30.36 8.09 23.53
N GLY A 913 29.21 7.59 23.09
CA GLY A 913 28.56 6.41 23.66
C GLY A 913 29.43 5.16 23.69
N ARG A 914 30.30 4.97 22.70
CA ARG A 914 31.24 3.85 22.62
C ARG A 914 32.36 3.98 23.64
N ASP A 915 32.91 5.17 23.83
CA ASP A 915 33.93 5.47 24.84
C ASP A 915 33.40 5.20 26.25
N ILE A 916 32.17 5.63 26.54
CA ILE A 916 31.50 5.33 27.81
C ILE A 916 31.34 3.83 28.00
N SER A 917 30.93 3.11 26.96
CA SER A 917 30.76 1.65 27.04
C SER A 917 32.10 0.94 27.27
N GLN A 918 33.18 1.44 26.67
CA GLN A 918 34.54 0.93 26.89
C GLN A 918 35.03 1.25 28.31
N PHE A 919 34.71 2.43 28.84
CA PHE A 919 35.03 2.81 30.21
C PHE A 919 34.29 1.92 31.23
N VAL A 920 32.98 1.69 31.04
CA VAL A 920 32.19 0.75 31.85
C VAL A 920 32.78 -0.66 31.78
N LEU A 921 33.14 -1.13 30.59
CA LEU A 921 33.79 -2.43 30.42
C LEU A 921 35.09 -2.54 31.23
N ASN A 922 35.92 -1.50 31.22
CA ASN A 922 37.18 -1.47 31.97
C ASN A 922 36.91 -1.48 33.49
N LEU A 923 35.99 -0.66 33.99
CA LEU A 923 35.61 -0.64 35.42
C LEU A 923 35.11 -2.01 35.90
N MET A 924 34.22 -2.65 35.12
CA MET A 924 33.69 -3.96 35.46
C MET A 924 34.74 -5.07 35.34
N ARG A 925 35.72 -4.92 34.43
CA ARG A 925 36.86 -5.84 34.29
C ARG A 925 37.81 -5.73 35.47
N GLU A 926 38.12 -4.52 35.94
CA GLU A 926 38.96 -4.29 37.12
C GLU A 926 38.35 -4.88 38.39
N ARG A 927 37.02 -4.87 38.49
CA ARG A 927 36.27 -5.53 39.57
C ARG A 927 36.15 -7.06 39.42
N GLY A 928 36.55 -7.64 38.29
CA GLY A 928 36.47 -9.06 38.01
C GLY A 928 35.09 -9.57 37.56
N GLU A 929 34.09 -8.70 37.41
CA GLU A 929 32.73 -9.08 37.00
C GLU A 929 32.68 -9.66 35.58
N MET A 930 33.52 -9.13 34.69
CA MET A 930 33.57 -9.54 33.27
C MET A 930 34.14 -10.94 33.06
N ALA A 931 34.70 -11.59 34.09
CA ALA A 931 35.17 -12.98 34.00
C ALA A 931 34.01 -13.98 33.78
N GLN A 932 32.79 -13.62 34.19
CA GLN A 932 31.58 -14.44 34.02
C GLN A 932 30.90 -14.23 32.66
N VAL A 933 31.37 -13.26 31.88
CA VAL A 933 30.78 -12.85 30.60
C VAL A 933 31.65 -13.33 29.44
N PRO A 934 31.08 -14.00 28.41
CA PRO A 934 31.83 -14.41 27.23
C PRO A 934 32.54 -13.22 26.57
N PRO A 935 33.82 -13.35 26.13
CA PRO A 935 34.59 -12.24 25.54
C PRO A 935 33.87 -11.50 24.41
N GLU A 936 33.16 -12.23 23.55
CA GLU A 936 32.36 -11.70 22.44
C GLU A 936 31.15 -10.86 22.88
N ASP A 937 30.64 -11.08 24.11
CA ASP A 937 29.47 -10.40 24.66
C ASP A 937 29.81 -9.24 25.60
N GLN A 938 31.08 -9.11 26.03
CA GLN A 938 31.50 -8.16 27.05
C GLN A 938 31.15 -6.70 26.72
N LEU A 939 31.45 -6.25 25.49
CA LEU A 939 31.16 -4.87 25.08
C LEU A 939 29.64 -4.60 25.00
N ARG A 940 28.87 -5.60 24.54
CA ARG A 940 27.40 -5.54 24.48
C ARG A 940 26.80 -5.45 25.89
N VAL A 941 27.33 -6.23 26.85
CA VAL A 941 26.90 -6.17 28.26
C VAL A 941 27.22 -4.80 28.85
N ALA A 942 28.43 -4.27 28.66
CA ALA A 942 28.81 -2.95 29.14
C ALA A 942 27.91 -1.84 28.57
N GLY A 943 27.55 -1.93 27.28
CA GLY A 943 26.57 -1.05 26.65
C GLY A 943 25.19 -1.11 27.31
N LYS A 944 24.67 -2.32 27.60
CA LYS A 944 23.39 -2.50 28.33
C LYS A 944 23.46 -1.97 29.76
N VAL A 945 24.59 -2.16 30.44
CA VAL A 945 24.80 -1.65 31.80
C VAL A 945 24.73 -0.12 31.82
N LYS A 946 25.46 0.51 30.88
CA LYS A 946 25.42 1.96 30.65
C LYS A 946 23.99 2.46 30.43
N GLU A 947 23.22 1.80 29.56
CA GLU A 947 21.88 2.25 29.19
C GLU A 947 20.85 2.08 30.31
N ASN A 948 20.92 0.98 31.06
CA ASN A 948 19.87 0.60 32.00
C ASN A 948 20.11 1.09 33.43
N TYR A 949 21.37 1.29 33.85
CA TYR A 949 21.69 1.50 35.27
C TYR A 949 22.42 2.83 35.56
N SER A 950 22.96 3.50 34.55
CA SER A 950 23.78 4.70 34.77
C SER A 950 22.99 6.00 34.93
N TYR A 951 23.49 6.90 35.79
CA TYR A 951 22.87 8.19 36.11
C TYR A 951 23.91 9.25 36.49
N VAL A 952 23.57 10.54 36.32
CA VAL A 952 24.46 11.64 36.71
C VAL A 952 24.26 11.99 38.18
N CYS A 953 25.34 11.96 38.95
CA CYS A 953 25.32 12.32 40.38
C CYS A 953 25.51 13.83 40.59
N GLN A 954 25.10 14.34 41.75
CA GLN A 954 25.29 15.76 42.10
C GLN A 954 26.69 16.06 42.65
N ASP A 955 27.28 15.10 43.36
CA ASP A 955 28.58 15.18 44.03
C ASP A 955 29.19 13.78 44.04
N ILE A 956 30.30 13.61 43.32
CA ILE A 956 30.96 12.33 43.12
C ILE A 956 31.51 11.77 44.45
N VAL A 957 32.06 12.62 45.32
CA VAL A 957 32.69 12.20 46.58
C VAL A 957 31.64 11.70 47.56
N ARG A 958 30.49 12.38 47.59
CA ARG A 958 29.35 11.95 48.40
C ARG A 958 28.74 10.64 47.88
N GLU A 959 28.67 10.47 46.56
CA GLU A 959 28.13 9.25 45.96
C GLU A 959 29.06 8.04 46.21
N PHE A 960 30.39 8.22 46.14
CA PHE A 960 31.34 7.17 46.53
C PHE A 960 31.13 6.68 47.96
N ARG A 961 31.07 7.60 48.94
CA ARG A 961 30.84 7.22 50.35
C ARG A 961 29.56 6.41 50.54
N LYS A 962 28.50 6.78 49.81
CA LYS A 962 27.20 6.09 49.87
C LYS A 962 27.29 4.65 49.36
N TYR A 963 28.06 4.39 48.29
CA TYR A 963 28.29 3.02 47.79
C TYR A 963 29.21 2.21 48.71
N ASP A 964 30.21 2.85 49.35
CA ASP A 964 31.12 2.19 50.28
C ASP A 964 30.45 1.84 51.63
N GLU A 965 29.58 2.71 52.14
CA GLU A 965 28.88 2.53 53.42
C GLU A 965 27.72 1.51 53.33
N GLU A 966 26.98 1.48 52.21
CA GLU A 966 25.82 0.59 52.01
C GLU A 966 25.85 -0.17 50.66
N PRO A 967 26.84 -1.04 50.39
CA PRO A 967 27.01 -1.67 49.07
C PRO A 967 25.79 -2.50 48.63
N LEU A 968 25.21 -3.28 49.55
CA LEU A 968 24.08 -4.18 49.28
C LEU A 968 22.80 -3.46 48.83
N LYS A 969 22.70 -2.15 49.06
CA LYS A 969 21.52 -1.34 48.69
C LYS A 969 21.68 -0.65 47.35
N TYR A 970 22.91 -0.38 46.91
CA TYR A 970 23.19 0.45 45.73
C TYR A 970 23.85 -0.34 44.60
N PHE A 971 24.38 -1.53 44.86
CA PHE A 971 24.74 -2.46 43.80
C PHE A 971 23.48 -3.12 43.25
N GLU A 972 23.39 -3.15 41.92
CA GLU A 972 22.31 -3.82 41.19
C GLU A 972 22.86 -5.09 40.53
N ARG A 973 21.98 -5.97 40.07
CA ARG A 973 22.40 -7.18 39.35
C ARG A 973 21.90 -7.14 37.91
N PHE A 974 22.80 -7.39 36.97
CA PHE A 974 22.46 -7.62 35.57
C PHE A 974 22.49 -9.11 35.27
N GLU A 975 21.44 -9.64 34.64
CA GLU A 975 21.36 -11.02 34.20
C GLU A 975 21.49 -11.09 32.67
N GLY A 976 22.30 -12.02 32.19
CA GLY A 976 22.51 -12.29 30.77
C GLY A 976 22.53 -13.78 30.46
N GLU A 977 22.51 -14.10 29.17
CA GLU A 977 22.57 -15.47 28.67
C GLU A 977 23.73 -15.61 27.69
N HIS A 978 24.47 -16.70 27.81
CA HIS A 978 25.62 -16.99 26.97
C HIS A 978 25.16 -17.29 25.55
N SER A 979 25.67 -16.51 24.59
CA SER A 979 25.24 -16.51 23.18
C SER A 979 25.49 -17.80 22.37
N VAL A 980 26.19 -18.78 22.96
CA VAL A 980 26.56 -20.07 22.33
C VAL A 980 26.07 -21.25 23.17
N THR A 981 26.18 -21.17 24.50
CA THR A 981 25.85 -22.29 25.39
C THR A 981 24.47 -22.17 26.05
N GLY A 982 23.78 -21.03 25.93
CA GLY A 982 22.49 -20.76 26.58
C GLY A 982 22.56 -20.67 28.11
N ARG A 983 23.75 -20.69 28.70
CA ARG A 983 23.92 -20.61 30.15
C ARG A 983 23.68 -19.18 30.64
N LYS A 984 22.84 -19.04 31.67
CA LYS A 984 22.64 -17.75 32.34
C LYS A 984 23.87 -17.37 33.18
N TYR A 985 24.22 -16.08 33.15
CA TYR A 985 25.23 -15.47 34.01
C TYR A 985 24.66 -14.21 34.67
N GLY A 986 25.23 -13.81 35.80
CA GLY A 986 24.87 -12.58 36.49
C GLY A 986 26.12 -11.78 36.83
N VAL A 987 26.06 -10.46 36.67
CA VAL A 987 27.16 -9.55 37.02
C VAL A 987 26.64 -8.43 37.92
N ASP A 988 27.45 -8.04 38.90
CA ASP A 988 27.07 -6.98 39.84
C ASP A 988 27.47 -5.60 39.30
N VAL A 989 26.48 -4.72 39.22
CA VAL A 989 26.59 -3.37 38.68
C VAL A 989 26.74 -2.35 39.82
N GLY A 990 27.92 -1.74 39.93
CA GLY A 990 28.33 -0.91 41.07
C GLY A 990 28.64 0.55 40.72
N TYR A 991 29.89 0.98 40.94
CA TYR A 991 30.32 2.38 40.80
C TYR A 991 30.18 2.92 39.36
N GLU A 992 30.26 2.06 38.35
CA GLU A 992 30.05 2.39 36.94
C GLU A 992 28.68 3.06 36.67
N ARG A 993 27.70 2.89 37.57
CA ARG A 993 26.41 3.57 37.48
C ARG A 993 26.55 5.08 37.46
N PHE A 994 27.35 5.66 38.36
CA PHE A 994 27.51 7.12 38.43
C PHE A 994 28.81 7.60 37.78
N LEU A 995 29.83 6.75 37.63
CA LEU A 995 31.09 7.11 36.97
C LEU A 995 30.98 7.17 35.44
N ALA A 996 30.15 6.33 34.83
CA ALA A 996 30.02 6.28 33.38
C ALA A 996 29.67 7.64 32.74
N PRO A 997 28.64 8.38 33.18
CA PRO A 997 28.35 9.69 32.60
C PRO A 997 29.22 10.82 33.16
N GLU A 998 29.98 10.56 34.23
CA GLU A 998 30.83 11.57 34.87
C GLU A 998 31.98 12.00 33.96
N ILE A 999 32.37 11.18 32.99
CA ILE A 999 33.41 11.53 32.00
C ILE A 999 33.06 12.78 31.17
N PHE A 1000 31.79 13.19 31.09
CA PHE A 1000 31.41 14.46 30.47
C PHE A 1000 31.67 15.68 31.37
N PHE A 1001 31.67 15.50 32.68
CA PHE A 1001 31.81 16.58 33.67
C PHE A 1001 33.19 16.62 34.31
N ASN A 1002 33.89 15.48 34.36
CA ASN A 1002 35.27 15.32 34.82
C ASN A 1002 36.01 14.36 33.87
N PRO A 1003 36.37 14.81 32.65
CA PRO A 1003 36.92 13.95 31.61
C PRO A 1003 38.30 13.35 31.93
N GLU A 1004 39.02 13.96 32.88
CA GLU A 1004 40.31 13.49 33.43
C GLU A 1004 40.29 12.08 34.02
N ILE A 1005 39.11 11.53 34.35
CA ILE A 1005 38.98 10.15 34.85
C ILE A 1005 39.07 9.10 33.72
N TYR A 1006 38.91 9.52 32.47
CA TYR A 1006 38.93 8.63 31.28
C TYR A 1006 40.08 8.95 30.33
N SER A 1007 40.36 10.23 30.10
CA SER A 1007 41.36 10.69 29.12
C SER A 1007 42.43 11.54 29.79
N SER A 1008 43.70 11.24 29.52
CA SER A 1008 44.83 12.10 29.90
C SER A 1008 44.97 13.33 28.99
N ASP A 1009 44.41 13.26 27.80
CA ASP A 1009 44.65 14.22 26.71
C ASP A 1009 43.51 15.23 26.59
N PHE A 1010 42.30 14.85 27.00
CA PHE A 1010 41.11 15.70 26.97
C PHE A 1010 40.61 15.97 28.40
N LEU A 1011 40.81 17.20 28.87
CA LEU A 1011 40.59 17.59 30.27
C LEU A 1011 39.46 18.61 30.46
N THR A 1012 38.80 19.07 29.38
CA THR A 1012 37.81 20.15 29.46
C THR A 1012 36.39 19.61 29.70
N PRO A 1013 35.71 19.99 30.79
CA PRO A 1013 34.33 19.59 31.04
C PRO A 1013 33.33 20.11 30.00
N LEU A 1014 32.27 19.35 29.74
CA LEU A 1014 31.20 19.71 28.81
C LEU A 1014 30.58 21.11 29.07
N PRO A 1015 30.26 21.54 30.31
CA PRO A 1015 29.72 22.88 30.55
C PRO A 1015 30.65 24.01 30.07
N GLU A 1016 31.96 23.85 30.20
CA GLU A 1016 32.94 24.85 29.74
C GLU A 1016 33.00 24.93 28.21
N ILE A 1017 32.89 23.77 27.54
CA ILE A 1017 32.87 23.71 26.07
C ILE A 1017 31.60 24.37 25.53
N VAL A 1018 30.46 24.10 26.14
CA VAL A 1018 29.18 24.73 25.76
C VAL A 1018 29.25 26.25 25.94
N ASP A 1019 29.82 26.71 27.06
CA ASP A 1019 30.02 28.12 27.30
C ASP A 1019 30.95 28.77 26.27
N ASP A 1020 32.08 28.14 25.95
CA ASP A 1020 33.06 28.60 24.96
C ASP A 1020 32.44 28.70 23.54
N VAL A 1021 31.68 27.69 23.13
CA VAL A 1021 30.94 27.67 21.85
C VAL A 1021 30.00 28.87 21.74
N ILE A 1022 29.23 29.15 22.79
CA ILE A 1022 28.29 30.27 22.79
C ILE A 1022 29.06 31.61 22.84
N GLN A 1023 30.17 31.69 23.56
CA GLN A 1023 31.00 32.90 23.60
C GLN A 1023 31.77 33.17 22.29
N GLN A 1024 32.07 32.15 21.50
CA GLN A 1024 32.66 32.31 20.16
C GLN A 1024 31.63 32.72 19.09
N SER A 1025 30.33 32.59 19.39
CA SER A 1025 29.25 33.00 18.50
C SER A 1025 29.08 34.55 18.47
N PRO A 1026 28.47 35.12 17.41
CA PRO A 1026 28.14 36.55 17.33
C PRO A 1026 27.34 37.05 18.55
N ILE A 1027 27.56 38.30 18.96
CA ILE A 1027 27.12 38.81 20.27
C ILE A 1027 25.60 38.91 20.41
N ASP A 1028 24.92 39.16 19.30
CA ASP A 1028 23.47 39.32 19.13
C ASP A 1028 22.70 38.03 19.37
N VAL A 1029 23.26 36.88 18.98
CA VAL A 1029 22.58 35.58 19.12
C VAL A 1029 22.83 34.89 20.46
N ARG A 1030 23.88 35.26 21.21
CA ARG A 1030 24.32 34.54 22.44
C ARG A 1030 23.21 34.36 23.47
N ARG A 1031 22.37 35.38 23.67
CA ARG A 1031 21.25 35.31 24.63
C ARG A 1031 20.25 34.23 24.23
N GLY A 1032 19.92 34.13 22.94
CA GLY A 1032 19.07 33.06 22.42
C GLY A 1032 19.72 31.68 22.56
N LEU A 1033 21.02 31.59 22.30
CA LEU A 1033 21.80 30.35 22.41
C LEU A 1033 21.87 29.79 23.84
N TYR A 1034 21.99 30.64 24.88
CA TYR A 1034 21.93 30.22 26.29
C TYR A 1034 20.51 29.87 26.74
N LYS A 1035 19.51 30.62 26.26
CA LYS A 1035 18.11 30.40 26.61
C LYS A 1035 17.57 29.09 26.04
N ASN A 1036 18.15 28.58 24.95
CA ASN A 1036 17.64 27.40 24.25
C ASN A 1036 18.76 26.38 23.97
N ILE A 1037 19.19 25.64 25.00
CA ILE A 1037 20.16 24.55 24.84
C ILE A 1037 19.41 23.23 24.72
N VAL A 1038 19.44 22.60 23.55
CA VAL A 1038 18.71 21.36 23.27
C VAL A 1038 19.64 20.16 23.33
N LEU A 1039 19.24 19.15 24.09
CA LEU A 1039 19.94 17.88 24.17
C LEU A 1039 19.43 16.91 23.10
N SER A 1040 20.34 16.24 22.40
CA SER A 1040 20.05 15.22 21.39
C SER A 1040 20.99 14.02 21.54
N GLY A 1041 20.53 12.84 21.17
CA GLY A 1041 21.32 11.61 21.16
C GLY A 1041 21.28 10.83 22.47
N GLY A 1042 21.52 9.51 22.36
CA GLY A 1042 21.33 8.55 23.44
C GLY A 1042 22.20 8.80 24.68
N SER A 1043 23.41 9.33 24.51
CA SER A 1043 24.32 9.60 25.63
C SER A 1043 23.91 10.83 26.45
N THR A 1044 22.92 11.62 26.01
CA THR A 1044 22.34 12.71 26.81
C THR A 1044 21.15 12.28 27.67
N MET A 1045 20.74 11.00 27.56
CA MET A 1045 19.55 10.45 28.24
C MET A 1045 19.80 10.05 29.70
N PHE A 1046 21.04 10.12 30.19
CA PHE A 1046 21.32 9.77 31.58
C PHE A 1046 20.46 10.60 32.53
N GLN A 1047 19.93 9.94 33.55
CA GLN A 1047 19.09 10.61 34.54
C GLN A 1047 19.86 11.80 35.15
N HIS A 1048 19.19 12.95 35.25
CA HIS A 1048 19.72 14.22 35.77
C HIS A 1048 20.81 14.91 34.92
N PHE A 1049 21.19 14.41 33.75
CA PHE A 1049 22.20 15.01 32.88
C PHE A 1049 21.94 16.49 32.55
N GLY A 1050 20.75 16.81 32.04
CA GLY A 1050 20.39 18.20 31.70
C GLY A 1050 20.34 19.13 32.90
N ASN A 1051 19.90 18.65 34.07
CA ASN A 1051 19.86 19.44 35.29
C ASN A 1051 21.27 19.79 35.79
N ARG A 1052 22.19 18.82 35.74
CA ARG A 1052 23.60 19.00 36.09
C ARG A 1052 24.26 20.03 35.17
N LEU A 1053 24.09 19.84 33.86
CA LEU A 1053 24.63 20.77 32.86
C LEU A 1053 24.09 22.18 33.03
N LYS A 1054 22.77 22.36 33.22
CA LYS A 1054 22.13 23.66 33.45
C LYS A 1054 22.71 24.37 34.65
N ARG A 1055 22.85 23.67 35.77
CA ARG A 1055 23.40 24.21 37.03
C ARG A 1055 24.84 24.68 36.82
N ASP A 1056 25.70 23.81 36.31
CA ASP A 1056 27.14 24.08 36.17
C ASP A 1056 27.38 25.22 35.15
N LEU A 1057 26.62 25.25 34.05
CA LEU A 1057 26.67 26.33 33.05
C LEU A 1057 26.17 27.66 33.63
N LYS A 1058 25.08 27.66 34.40
CA LYS A 1058 24.57 28.88 35.07
C LYS A 1058 25.62 29.48 36.00
N HIS A 1059 26.34 28.65 36.76
CA HIS A 1059 27.44 29.09 37.61
C HIS A 1059 28.59 29.72 36.81
N LEU A 1060 28.96 29.17 35.65
CA LEU A 1060 29.98 29.74 34.77
C LEU A 1060 29.56 31.12 34.24
N VAL A 1061 28.33 31.22 33.75
CA VAL A 1061 27.76 32.48 33.22
C VAL A 1061 27.69 33.55 34.31
N ASP A 1062 27.18 33.21 35.49
CA ASP A 1062 27.07 34.15 36.62
C ASP A 1062 28.45 34.64 37.08
N ARG A 1063 29.42 33.74 37.22
CA ARG A 1063 30.80 34.11 37.57
C ARG A 1063 31.41 35.08 36.56
N ARG A 1064 31.17 34.87 35.26
CA ARG A 1064 31.64 35.76 34.20
C ARG A 1064 30.94 37.14 34.24
N LEU A 1065 29.64 37.17 34.52
CA LEU A 1065 28.89 38.42 34.69
C LEU A 1065 29.36 39.20 35.92
N ASP A 1066 29.59 38.53 37.04
CA ASP A 1066 30.12 39.14 38.26
C ASP A 1066 31.53 39.72 38.03
N ALA A 1067 32.41 38.97 37.35
CA ALA A 1067 33.75 39.44 37.00
C ALA A 1067 33.70 40.68 36.07
N SER A 1068 32.78 40.70 35.10
CA SER A 1068 32.58 41.84 34.18
C SER A 1068 32.03 43.08 34.89
N ALA A 1069 31.12 42.90 35.84
CA ALA A 1069 30.57 43.97 36.67
C ALA A 1069 31.63 44.58 37.59
N LEU A 1070 32.49 43.74 38.18
CA LEU A 1070 33.62 44.18 39.01
C LEU A 1070 34.63 44.98 38.18
N ALA A 1071 34.97 44.50 36.98
CA ALA A 1071 35.92 45.15 36.07
C ALA A 1071 35.40 46.50 35.52
N SER A 1072 34.07 46.66 35.40
CA SER A 1072 33.43 47.89 34.91
C SER A 1072 33.13 48.92 36.01
N GLY A 1073 33.71 48.75 37.21
CA GLY A 1073 33.50 49.66 38.34
C GLY A 1073 32.05 49.70 38.84
N SER A 1074 31.28 48.62 38.62
CA SER A 1074 29.84 48.51 38.94
C SER A 1074 28.91 49.51 38.21
N VAL A 1075 29.39 50.19 37.15
CA VAL A 1075 28.60 51.16 36.38
C VAL A 1075 27.62 50.46 35.40
N LEU A 1076 27.97 49.26 34.92
CA LEU A 1076 27.14 48.43 34.04
C LEU A 1076 26.66 47.19 34.80
N LYS A 1077 25.42 47.20 35.28
CA LYS A 1077 24.74 45.99 35.80
C LYS A 1077 24.04 45.27 34.66
N SER A 1078 24.48 44.04 34.37
CA SER A 1078 23.83 43.18 33.36
C SER A 1078 22.41 42.82 33.76
N SER A 1079 21.51 42.68 32.79
CA SER A 1079 20.12 42.22 32.98
C SER A 1079 20.00 40.72 33.29
N GLY A 1080 21.13 40.03 33.54
CA GLY A 1080 21.18 38.58 33.67
C GLY A 1080 21.09 37.88 32.31
N VAL A 1081 21.59 36.65 32.25
CA VAL A 1081 21.41 35.76 31.09
C VAL A 1081 20.63 34.56 31.56
N GLU A 1082 19.48 34.31 30.92
CA GLU A 1082 18.70 33.11 31.15
C GLU A 1082 19.41 31.92 30.51
N VAL A 1083 19.64 30.87 31.30
CA VAL A 1083 20.23 29.61 30.84
C VAL A 1083 19.19 28.52 31.00
N ASP A 1084 18.79 27.88 29.90
CA ASP A 1084 17.88 26.74 29.96
C ASP A 1084 18.39 25.58 29.12
N VAL A 1085 18.20 24.37 29.65
CA VAL A 1085 18.58 23.11 29.02
C VAL A 1085 17.32 22.28 28.85
N ILE A 1086 16.95 22.06 27.60
CA ILE A 1086 15.73 21.40 27.19
C ILE A 1086 16.02 19.91 26.98
N SER A 1087 15.35 19.10 27.79
CA SER A 1087 15.22 17.65 27.62
C SER A 1087 13.80 17.33 27.18
N HIS A 1088 13.63 16.31 26.35
CA HIS A 1088 12.32 15.88 25.85
C HIS A 1088 12.28 14.37 25.68
N LYS A 1089 11.07 13.78 25.74
CA LYS A 1089 10.90 12.31 25.71
C LYS A 1089 11.44 11.62 24.45
N ARG A 1090 11.70 12.37 23.38
CA ARG A 1090 12.15 11.87 22.08
C ARG A 1090 13.64 12.13 21.81
N GLN A 1091 14.43 12.52 22.82
CA GLN A 1091 15.86 12.86 22.70
C GLN A 1091 16.70 11.81 21.94
N ARG A 1092 16.42 10.51 22.17
CA ARG A 1092 17.09 9.41 21.47
C ARG A 1092 16.92 9.46 19.94
N TYR A 1093 15.78 9.96 19.46
CA TYR A 1093 15.42 10.05 18.04
C TYR A 1093 15.09 11.49 17.63
N ALA A 1094 15.66 12.48 18.33
CA ALA A 1094 15.29 13.88 18.17
C ALA A 1094 15.48 14.34 16.73
N VAL A 1095 16.63 14.02 16.14
CA VAL A 1095 16.95 14.33 14.74
C VAL A 1095 15.90 13.76 13.79
N TRP A 1096 15.56 12.47 13.90
CA TRP A 1096 14.56 11.84 13.03
C TRP A 1096 13.18 12.49 13.23
N PHE A 1097 12.77 12.69 14.48
CA PHE A 1097 11.46 13.28 14.78
C PHE A 1097 11.35 14.71 14.25
N GLY A 1098 12.40 15.54 14.45
CA GLY A 1098 12.46 16.87 13.89
C GLY A 1098 12.45 16.88 12.37
N GLY A 1099 13.18 15.96 11.73
CA GLY A 1099 13.11 15.73 10.28
C GLY A 1099 11.70 15.40 9.81
N SER A 1100 11.00 14.48 10.50
CA SER A 1100 9.61 14.12 10.17
C SER A 1100 8.65 15.30 10.31
N LEU A 1101 8.87 16.15 11.32
CA LEU A 1101 8.05 17.33 11.55
C LEU A 1101 8.28 18.36 10.44
N LEU A 1102 9.53 18.66 10.08
CA LEU A 1102 9.83 19.57 8.98
C LEU A 1102 9.32 19.04 7.64
N ALA A 1103 9.50 17.74 7.35
CA ALA A 1103 9.02 17.12 6.12
C ALA A 1103 7.48 17.12 6.00
N SER A 1104 6.75 17.23 7.11
CA SER A 1104 5.29 17.36 7.11
C SER A 1104 4.77 18.77 6.82
N LEU A 1105 5.66 19.78 6.81
CA LEU A 1105 5.29 21.16 6.52
C LEU A 1105 5.27 21.41 5.01
N PRO A 1106 4.31 22.19 4.46
CA PRO A 1106 4.25 22.49 3.03
C PRO A 1106 5.53 23.10 2.46
N GLU A 1107 6.27 23.88 3.26
CA GLU A 1107 7.53 24.55 2.89
C GLU A 1107 8.67 23.57 2.60
N PHE A 1108 8.54 22.30 3.01
CA PHE A 1108 9.53 21.26 2.74
C PHE A 1108 9.74 21.04 1.25
N TYR A 1109 8.66 20.92 0.48
CA TYR A 1109 8.75 20.62 -0.95
C TYR A 1109 9.43 21.75 -1.73
N THR A 1110 9.19 23.00 -1.34
CA THR A 1110 9.85 24.17 -1.93
C THR A 1110 11.32 24.30 -1.52
N SER A 1111 11.72 23.68 -0.41
CA SER A 1111 13.09 23.69 0.10
C SER A 1111 13.96 22.54 -0.44
N CYS A 1112 13.37 21.59 -1.17
CA CYS A 1112 14.10 20.48 -1.78
C CYS A 1112 14.76 20.90 -3.10
N HIS A 1113 15.91 20.32 -3.40
CA HIS A 1113 16.41 20.27 -4.77
C HIS A 1113 15.57 19.27 -5.56
N THR A 1114 15.04 19.66 -6.71
CA THR A 1114 14.24 18.77 -7.57
C THR A 1114 15.11 18.04 -8.58
N LYS A 1115 14.62 16.89 -9.08
CA LYS A 1115 15.29 16.15 -10.16
C LYS A 1115 15.60 17.03 -11.38
N ALA A 1116 14.65 17.87 -11.79
CA ALA A 1116 14.84 18.80 -12.90
C ALA A 1116 16.00 19.79 -12.67
N GLN A 1117 16.14 20.32 -11.45
CA GLN A 1117 17.25 21.21 -11.11
C GLN A 1117 18.59 20.46 -11.04
N TYR A 1118 18.58 19.21 -10.54
CA TYR A 1118 19.75 18.34 -10.56
C TYR A 1118 20.21 18.04 -11.99
N ASP A 1119 19.29 17.74 -12.90
CA ASP A 1119 19.64 17.44 -14.29
C ASP A 1119 20.22 18.66 -15.03
N GLU A 1120 19.86 19.88 -14.61
CA GLU A 1120 20.41 21.13 -15.16
C GLU A 1120 21.80 21.48 -14.60
N ILE A 1121 21.99 21.33 -13.28
CA ILE A 1121 23.18 21.86 -12.54
C ILE A 1121 24.18 20.76 -12.18
N GLY A 1122 23.74 19.50 -12.18
CA GLY A 1122 24.47 18.35 -11.68
C GLY A 1122 24.58 18.32 -10.14
N PRO A 1123 25.41 17.41 -9.60
CA PRO A 1123 25.50 17.16 -8.16
C PRO A 1123 25.96 18.36 -7.33
N SER A 1124 26.64 19.32 -7.97
CA SER A 1124 27.11 20.55 -7.34
C SER A 1124 26.00 21.41 -6.74
N ILE A 1125 24.73 21.22 -7.17
CA ILE A 1125 23.56 21.89 -6.60
C ILE A 1125 23.43 21.66 -5.09
N CYS A 1126 23.82 20.46 -4.63
CA CYS A 1126 23.74 20.07 -3.23
C CYS A 1126 24.91 20.56 -2.36
N ARG A 1127 25.92 21.27 -2.92
CA ARG A 1127 27.07 21.78 -2.13
C ARG A 1127 26.69 22.86 -1.12
N ARG A 1128 25.61 23.62 -1.37
CA ARG A 1128 25.18 24.73 -0.51
C ARG A 1128 24.14 24.26 0.49
N TYR A 1129 24.23 24.76 1.74
CA TYR A 1129 23.20 24.53 2.74
C TYR A 1129 21.94 25.30 2.35
N GLN A 1130 20.83 24.59 2.17
CA GLN A 1130 19.52 25.19 1.96
C GLN A 1130 18.83 25.38 3.30
N ILE A 1131 18.50 26.64 3.63
CA ILE A 1131 17.91 27.00 4.92
C ILE A 1131 16.41 26.82 4.83
N PHE A 1132 15.86 26.01 5.75
CA PHE A 1132 14.43 25.78 5.83
C PHE A 1132 13.70 27.09 6.18
N GLY A 1133 12.77 27.54 5.33
CA GLY A 1133 12.00 28.77 5.55
C GLY A 1133 12.64 30.07 5.04
N SER A 1134 13.80 30.03 4.38
CA SER A 1134 14.28 31.19 3.62
C SER A 1134 13.55 31.24 2.28
N ALA A 1135 12.67 32.21 2.08
CA ALA A 1135 12.06 32.47 0.77
C ALA A 1135 13.17 32.76 -0.25
N THR A 1136 13.26 31.94 -1.30
CA THR A 1136 13.90 32.31 -2.57
C THR A 1136 12.87 32.83 -3.54
#